data_AF-A0A970QMV6-F1
#
_entry.id   AF-A0A970QMV6-F1
#
_cell.length_a   1.000
_cell.length_b   1.000
_cell.length_c   1.000
_cell.angle_alpha   90.00
_cell.angle_beta   90.00
_cell.angle_gamma   90.00
#
_symmetry.space_group_name_H-M   'P 1'
#
loop_
_entity.id
_entity.type
_entity.pdbx_description
1 polymer ?
#
loop_
_entity_poly.entity_id
_entity_poly.type
_entity_poly.pdbx_seq_one_letter_code
_entity_poly.pdbx_strand_id
1 'polypeptide(L)'
;MLTKNNVAFAAIMFLWPLLHAQTTEQIFEISHQRGMDFVKKKTSEELRTYYQQKSRKPSQEQLTKLRQQLPANEMCQVNTQKAVSLPENRWFPGEFEEVQAILITWEYFHVDDTYQYFVDPVNDTLAYYFQGEQIKLVPYVSIIDTTNSTRIPVIMAQIADAVQQGGAQVWINICNAEDSLIIKKYMTNKGMPLQNYRFFVNTINAIWFRDYGPNAFYYGADDSIAFLDLEYYGGRPMDDVIPIKIGQACNIPVYTTGIEFEGGNILVDGAGTLFTSNQLYYENQDRYGQMYINELGNLVYRSKSELSVQEIDDSLKYLFALTNLEVMQALRFDGGTGHIDLYAAMWDENNFVFTKYPSEISNLTDYTISMQNVDSILHLYSYHGKKYRGRNIPLPKKDDDTWYKNNMDYVEYTRTYSNSTFVNDVIIQPIFSDDSWGARAWDLKAIDLMKKQFPGYTLIPIDIRGHKDSLYTGFDGTGGAIHCITKQIPAENPIRILHPAIQGFANEYNGTFPIQATITNKSGIESASCFWRVKGQSNWNEISMINDHENIFVAEIIRDANVLHDTIEYYISATSNNGKTITKPLTAPKGFYWFYHGTDAIAEIPEDIYQVLGINYHNVLTSSLVFENLYPNPANDKTHLLVSNEHSSNVQLKVLNILGQMVYENSFKLDDTITIIQLQTSSFSNGLYHVVISDNNGNQRVKKLMIQH
;
A
#
# COMPACT_ATOMS: atom_id res chain seq x y z
N MET A 1 19.49 -72.79 42.82
CA MET A 1 19.35 -71.37 43.21
C MET A 1 19.99 -70.52 42.13
N LEU A 2 19.22 -70.18 41.10
CA LEU A 2 19.52 -69.11 40.14
C LEU A 2 18.33 -68.16 40.29
N THR A 3 18.60 -67.00 40.88
CA THR A 3 17.59 -66.16 41.53
C THR A 3 16.77 -65.38 40.52
N LYS A 4 15.48 -65.21 40.85
CA LYS A 4 14.44 -64.43 40.16
C LYS A 4 14.78 -62.94 39.91
N ASN A 5 16.02 -62.49 40.19
CA ASN A 5 16.43 -61.09 40.09
C ASN A 5 16.91 -60.68 38.68
N ASN A 6 17.26 -61.62 37.80
CA ASN A 6 17.73 -61.27 36.45
C ASN A 6 16.61 -61.05 35.42
N VAL A 7 15.39 -61.54 35.69
CA VAL A 7 14.24 -61.31 34.78
C VAL A 7 13.59 -59.94 35.06
N ALA A 8 13.61 -59.46 36.31
CA ALA A 8 13.14 -58.12 36.64
C ALA A 8 14.08 -57.03 36.11
N PHE A 9 15.40 -57.24 36.14
CA PHE A 9 16.37 -56.25 35.64
C PHE A 9 16.36 -56.15 34.11
N ALA A 10 16.17 -57.27 33.40
CA ALA A 10 16.00 -57.29 31.95
C ALA A 10 14.65 -56.71 31.50
N ALA A 11 13.55 -56.97 32.23
CA ALA A 11 12.26 -56.37 31.94
C ALA A 11 12.25 -54.84 32.18
N ILE A 12 12.95 -54.36 33.22
CA ILE A 12 13.08 -52.92 33.51
C ILE A 12 13.96 -52.23 32.45
N MET A 13 15.03 -52.86 31.94
CA MET A 13 15.82 -52.28 30.84
C MET A 13 15.12 -52.27 29.49
N PHE A 14 14.22 -53.22 29.20
CA PHE A 14 13.40 -53.21 27.99
C PHE A 14 12.17 -52.30 28.10
N LEU A 15 11.68 -52.01 29.31
CA LEU A 15 10.56 -51.08 29.54
C LEU A 15 10.99 -49.63 29.75
N TRP A 16 12.25 -49.33 30.10
CA TRP A 16 12.72 -47.96 30.37
C TRP A 16 12.67 -47.02 29.14
N PRO A 17 13.04 -47.44 27.91
CA PRO A 17 12.86 -46.62 26.71
C PRO A 17 11.41 -46.52 26.26
N LEU A 18 10.56 -47.49 26.65
CA LEU A 18 9.13 -47.53 26.33
C LEU A 18 8.26 -46.74 27.33
N LEU A 19 8.78 -46.43 28.52
CA LEU A 19 8.12 -45.61 29.55
C LEU A 19 8.44 -44.11 29.46
N HIS A 20 9.42 -43.70 28.62
CA HIS A 20 9.87 -42.30 28.54
C HIS A 20 10.15 -41.79 27.11
N ALA A 21 9.69 -42.50 26.07
CA ALA A 21 9.67 -41.91 24.74
C ALA A 21 8.62 -40.79 24.71
N GLN A 22 9.07 -39.54 24.82
CA GLN A 22 8.21 -38.38 24.64
C GLN A 22 7.67 -38.40 23.20
N THR A 23 6.37 -38.14 23.03
CA THR A 23 5.81 -37.95 21.70
C THR A 23 6.40 -36.68 21.08
N THR A 24 6.38 -36.57 19.75
CA THR A 24 6.81 -35.35 19.04
C THR A 24 6.11 -34.10 19.59
N GLU A 25 4.81 -34.23 19.91
CA GLU A 25 4.01 -33.18 20.53
C GLU A 25 4.52 -32.78 21.93
N GLN A 26 4.86 -33.74 22.79
CA GLN A 26 5.43 -33.45 24.12
C GLN A 26 6.80 -32.78 24.02
N ILE A 27 7.63 -33.16 23.04
CA ILE A 27 8.92 -32.52 22.79
C ILE A 27 8.70 -31.06 22.35
N PHE A 28 7.76 -30.83 21.43
CA PHE A 28 7.39 -29.48 21.00
C PHE A 28 6.90 -28.62 22.17
N GLU A 29 5.98 -29.13 23.01
CA GLU A 29 5.44 -28.39 24.15
C GLU A 29 6.55 -27.99 25.16
N ILE A 30 7.46 -28.91 25.47
CA ILE A 30 8.58 -28.64 26.39
C ILE A 30 9.53 -27.60 25.78
N SER A 31 9.84 -27.74 24.49
CA SER A 31 10.69 -26.80 23.75
C SER A 31 10.08 -25.40 23.72
N HIS A 32 8.80 -25.32 23.35
CA HIS A 32 8.04 -24.08 23.32
C HIS A 32 8.00 -23.41 24.70
N GLN A 33 7.73 -24.17 25.76
CA GLN A 33 7.70 -23.64 27.13
C GLN A 33 9.05 -23.08 27.57
N ARG A 34 10.17 -23.77 27.27
CA ARG A 34 11.52 -23.28 27.59
C ARG A 34 11.85 -21.98 26.87
N GLY A 35 11.47 -21.88 25.59
CA GLY A 35 11.60 -20.66 24.80
C GLY A 35 10.80 -19.50 25.37
N MET A 36 9.55 -19.74 25.73
CA MET A 36 8.71 -18.74 26.38
C MET A 36 9.27 -18.30 27.73
N ASP A 37 9.85 -19.20 28.52
CA ASP A 37 10.51 -18.87 29.78
C ASP A 37 11.79 -18.04 29.59
N PHE A 38 12.51 -18.24 28.49
CA PHE A 38 13.63 -17.38 28.10
C PHE A 38 13.15 -15.97 27.75
N VAL A 39 12.15 -15.86 26.87
CA VAL A 39 11.60 -14.57 26.42
C VAL A 39 11.06 -13.76 27.59
N LYS A 40 10.33 -14.40 28.52
CA LYS A 40 9.77 -13.74 29.72
C LYS A 40 10.82 -13.18 30.68
N LYS A 41 12.07 -13.66 30.62
CA LYS A 41 13.17 -13.15 31.44
C LYS A 41 13.85 -11.93 30.83
N LYS A 42 13.53 -11.59 29.58
CA LYS A 42 14.12 -10.43 28.89
C LYS A 42 13.54 -9.13 29.38
N THR A 43 14.41 -8.14 29.49
CA THR A 43 14.03 -6.75 29.75
C THR A 43 13.34 -6.16 28.52
N SER A 44 12.54 -5.10 28.71
CA SER A 44 11.93 -4.36 27.59
C SER A 44 12.97 -3.82 26.62
N GLU A 45 14.18 -3.50 27.09
CA GLU A 45 15.30 -3.03 26.26
C GLU A 45 15.88 -4.13 25.37
N GLU A 46 16.06 -5.35 25.91
CA GLU A 46 16.50 -6.50 25.13
C GLU A 46 15.47 -6.88 24.07
N LEU A 47 14.17 -6.87 24.40
CA LEU A 47 13.10 -7.10 23.44
C LEU A 47 13.03 -5.99 22.39
N ARG A 48 13.19 -4.73 22.78
CA ARG A 48 13.30 -3.62 21.83
C ARG A 48 14.45 -3.85 20.84
N THR A 49 15.62 -4.20 21.33
CA THR A 49 16.79 -4.48 20.48
C THR A 49 16.51 -5.64 19.53
N TYR A 50 15.84 -6.70 19.99
CA TYR A 50 15.39 -7.82 19.16
C TYR A 50 14.49 -7.34 18.02
N TYR A 51 13.42 -6.60 18.31
CA TYR A 51 12.49 -6.12 17.28
C TYR A 51 13.12 -5.09 16.34
N GLN A 52 14.05 -4.26 16.83
CA GLN A 52 14.81 -3.34 15.97
C GLN A 52 15.71 -4.08 14.97
N GLN A 53 16.26 -5.24 15.33
CA GLN A 53 17.00 -6.09 14.37
C GLN A 53 16.08 -6.75 13.34
N LYS A 54 14.78 -6.86 13.66
CA LYS A 54 13.72 -7.34 12.78
C LYS A 54 12.97 -6.21 12.06
N SER A 55 13.52 -4.99 12.06
CA SER A 55 12.99 -3.84 11.30
C SER A 55 12.75 -4.18 9.83
N ARG A 56 11.93 -3.41 9.11
CA ARG A 56 11.56 -3.73 7.71
C ARG A 56 12.75 -3.99 6.78
N LYS A 57 13.83 -3.22 6.91
CA LYS A 57 15.11 -3.49 6.25
C LYS A 57 16.17 -3.88 7.28
N PRO A 58 17.06 -4.87 7.03
CA PRO A 58 18.21 -5.11 7.90
C PRO A 58 19.07 -3.84 8.01
N SER A 59 19.58 -3.54 9.21
CA SER A 59 20.37 -2.32 9.38
C SER A 59 21.63 -2.34 8.52
N GLN A 60 22.03 -1.17 7.99
CA GLN A 60 23.25 -1.06 7.18
C GLN A 60 24.50 -1.52 7.95
N GLU A 61 24.54 -1.31 9.26
CA GLU A 61 25.64 -1.78 10.12
C GLU A 61 25.69 -3.32 10.16
N GLN A 62 24.55 -3.98 10.33
CA GLN A 62 24.46 -5.44 10.33
C GLN A 62 24.87 -6.03 8.98
N LEU A 63 24.32 -5.50 7.87
CA LEU A 63 24.72 -5.92 6.53
C LEU A 63 26.20 -5.70 6.28
N THR A 64 26.76 -4.56 6.70
CA THR A 64 28.20 -4.29 6.57
C THR A 64 29.04 -5.31 7.34
N LYS A 65 28.67 -5.61 8.60
CA LYS A 65 29.36 -6.60 9.43
C LYS A 65 29.31 -7.99 8.81
N LEU A 66 28.15 -8.41 8.31
CA LEU A 66 27.99 -9.68 7.61
C LEU A 66 28.88 -9.73 6.36
N ARG A 67 28.82 -8.70 5.50
CA ARG A 67 29.60 -8.61 4.25
C ARG A 67 31.12 -8.61 4.49
N GLN A 68 31.59 -8.09 5.63
CA GLN A 68 33.02 -8.10 5.99
C GLN A 68 33.52 -9.46 6.48
N GLN A 69 32.66 -10.27 7.10
CA GLN A 69 33.06 -11.54 7.72
C GLN A 69 32.78 -12.76 6.85
N LEU A 70 31.77 -12.68 6.00
CA LEU A 70 31.33 -13.79 5.18
C LEU A 70 32.03 -13.74 3.81
N PRO A 71 32.68 -14.84 3.38
CA PRO A 71 33.28 -14.86 2.05
C PRO A 71 32.17 -14.86 1.00
N ALA A 72 32.40 -14.13 -0.09
CA ALA A 72 31.61 -14.26 -1.31
C ALA A 72 31.89 -15.62 -1.95
N ASN A 73 30.84 -16.34 -2.35
CA ASN A 73 31.00 -17.52 -3.21
C ASN A 73 31.09 -17.10 -4.70
N GLU A 74 31.44 -18.04 -5.60
CA GLU A 74 31.45 -17.81 -7.05
C GLU A 74 30.19 -17.06 -7.51
N MET A 75 30.38 -16.08 -8.41
CA MET A 75 29.31 -15.21 -8.91
C MET A 75 28.13 -16.05 -9.40
N CYS A 76 27.01 -15.96 -8.69
CA CYS A 76 25.73 -16.33 -9.22
C CYS A 76 25.38 -15.26 -10.25
N GLN A 77 25.36 -15.62 -11.53
CA GLN A 77 24.74 -14.73 -12.50
C GLN A 77 23.26 -14.66 -12.14
N VAL A 78 22.87 -13.60 -11.45
CA VAL A 78 21.48 -13.16 -11.39
C VAL A 78 21.04 -13.13 -12.84
N ASN A 79 20.19 -14.08 -13.20
CA ASN A 79 19.82 -14.37 -14.58
C ASN A 79 18.80 -13.33 -15.04
N THR A 80 19.17 -12.06 -15.08
CA THR A 80 18.35 -11.02 -15.71
C THR A 80 18.23 -11.23 -17.22
N GLN A 81 19.20 -11.94 -17.82
CA GLN A 81 19.24 -12.24 -19.26
C GLN A 81 18.79 -13.67 -19.61
N LYS A 82 18.71 -14.60 -18.65
CA LYS A 82 18.12 -15.92 -18.92
C LYS A 82 16.63 -15.79 -18.72
N ALA A 83 15.94 -15.44 -19.81
CA ALA A 83 14.51 -15.22 -19.87
C ALA A 83 13.75 -16.18 -18.93
N VAL A 84 13.21 -15.64 -17.84
CA VAL A 84 12.18 -16.35 -17.07
C VAL A 84 11.04 -16.54 -18.04
N SER A 85 10.82 -17.78 -18.52
CA SER A 85 9.78 -18.04 -19.50
C SER A 85 8.42 -17.89 -18.84
N LEU A 86 7.88 -16.68 -18.93
CA LEU A 86 6.58 -16.34 -18.39
C LEU A 86 5.47 -16.67 -19.41
N PRO A 87 4.30 -17.11 -18.95
CA PRO A 87 3.17 -17.44 -19.82
C PRO A 87 2.63 -16.19 -20.49
N GLU A 88 2.01 -16.29 -21.67
CA GLU A 88 1.43 -15.14 -22.38
C GLU A 88 0.16 -14.59 -21.68
N ASN A 89 -0.29 -13.40 -22.11
CA ASN A 89 -1.51 -12.73 -21.65
C ASN A 89 -1.56 -12.53 -20.13
N ARG A 90 -0.50 -11.96 -19.57
CA ARG A 90 -0.39 -11.68 -18.13
C ARG A 90 -1.03 -10.35 -17.78
N TRP A 91 -1.64 -10.28 -16.60
CA TRP A 91 -1.88 -9.01 -15.94
C TRP A 91 -1.75 -9.14 -14.42
N PHE A 92 -1.19 -8.12 -13.81
CA PHE A 92 -1.10 -7.99 -12.37
C PHE A 92 -2.32 -7.18 -11.89
N PRO A 93 -3.20 -7.75 -11.07
CA PRO A 93 -4.38 -7.05 -10.60
C PRO A 93 -4.02 -5.90 -9.66
N GLY A 94 -4.79 -4.83 -9.70
CA GLY A 94 -4.73 -3.77 -8.70
C GLY A 94 -5.16 -4.29 -7.32
N GLU A 95 -4.66 -3.70 -6.23
CA GLU A 95 -5.03 -4.13 -4.86
C GLU A 95 -6.51 -3.93 -4.54
N PHE A 96 -7.16 -3.05 -5.27
CA PHE A 96 -8.60 -2.76 -5.19
C PHE A 96 -9.46 -3.79 -5.93
N GLU A 97 -8.87 -4.80 -6.56
CA GLU A 97 -9.61 -5.92 -7.18
C GLU A 97 -9.94 -7.01 -6.16
N GLU A 98 -10.84 -7.93 -6.53
CA GLU A 98 -11.33 -8.98 -5.64
C GLU A 98 -10.22 -9.96 -5.24
N VAL A 99 -10.20 -10.33 -3.96
CA VAL A 99 -9.22 -11.22 -3.36
C VAL A 99 -9.89 -12.44 -2.74
N GLN A 100 -9.28 -13.61 -2.90
CA GLN A 100 -9.74 -14.83 -2.23
C GLN A 100 -9.08 -15.03 -0.86
N ALA A 101 -7.89 -14.45 -0.65
CA ALA A 101 -7.14 -14.60 0.59
C ALA A 101 -6.22 -13.42 0.86
N ILE A 102 -5.92 -13.19 2.13
CA ILE A 102 -4.80 -12.36 2.56
C ILE A 102 -3.81 -13.25 3.32
N LEU A 103 -2.55 -13.17 2.89
CA LEU A 103 -1.41 -13.78 3.54
C LEU A 103 -0.85 -12.86 4.63
N ILE A 104 -0.62 -13.43 5.80
CA ILE A 104 0.16 -12.85 6.90
C ILE A 104 1.14 -13.90 7.41
N THR A 105 2.15 -13.50 8.18
CA THR A 105 2.90 -14.43 9.02
C THR A 105 2.74 -14.04 10.48
N TRP A 106 2.75 -15.03 11.36
CA TRP A 106 2.81 -14.74 12.79
C TRP A 106 4.23 -14.40 13.21
N GLU A 107 4.41 -13.56 14.24
CA GLU A 107 5.73 -13.18 14.76
C GLU A 107 6.35 -14.31 15.61
N TYR A 108 7.68 -14.44 15.57
CA TYR A 108 8.41 -15.48 16.28
C TYR A 108 9.60 -14.91 17.03
N PHE A 109 9.92 -15.54 18.15
CA PHE A 109 11.25 -15.45 18.75
C PHE A 109 12.08 -16.64 18.27
N HIS A 110 13.17 -16.36 17.57
CA HIS A 110 14.15 -17.39 17.22
C HIS A 110 15.24 -17.44 18.30
N VAL A 111 15.42 -18.60 18.90
CA VAL A 111 16.34 -18.83 20.01
C VAL A 111 17.22 -20.02 19.71
N ASP A 112 18.50 -19.95 20.10
CA ASP A 112 19.37 -21.12 20.01
C ASP A 112 18.83 -22.30 20.84
N ASP A 113 19.21 -23.52 20.48
CA ASP A 113 18.72 -24.74 21.15
C ASP A 113 19.13 -24.86 22.64
N THR A 114 20.04 -24.00 23.10
CA THR A 114 20.41 -23.86 24.52
C THR A 114 19.64 -22.79 25.27
N TYR A 115 18.78 -22.02 24.59
CA TYR A 115 17.91 -20.96 25.13
C TYR A 115 18.69 -19.85 25.85
N GLN A 116 19.73 -19.33 25.20
CA GLN A 116 20.61 -18.29 25.73
C GLN A 116 20.66 -17.03 24.86
N TYR A 117 20.51 -17.19 23.55
CA TYR A 117 20.70 -16.13 22.57
C TYR A 117 19.53 -16.07 21.59
N PHE A 118 19.09 -14.86 21.29
CA PHE A 118 18.30 -14.65 20.08
C PHE A 118 19.20 -14.86 18.86
N VAL A 119 18.65 -15.47 17.82
CA VAL A 119 19.38 -15.87 16.61
C VAL A 119 18.57 -15.52 15.36
N ASP A 120 19.22 -15.48 14.19
CA ASP A 120 18.56 -15.22 12.91
C ASP A 120 18.70 -16.44 11.97
N PRO A 121 17.59 -17.07 11.55
CA PRO A 121 17.61 -18.26 10.71
C PRO A 121 18.35 -18.07 9.37
N VAL A 122 19.09 -19.09 8.93
CA VAL A 122 19.68 -19.15 7.57
C VAL A 122 19.10 -20.30 6.76
N ASN A 123 18.71 -21.38 7.44
CA ASN A 123 17.95 -22.49 6.87
C ASN A 123 17.01 -23.06 7.94
N ASP A 124 16.31 -24.15 7.62
CA ASP A 124 15.34 -24.78 8.53
C ASP A 124 15.98 -25.43 9.79
N THR A 125 17.30 -25.46 9.91
CA THR A 125 18.02 -26.14 11.01
C THR A 125 19.06 -25.27 11.72
N LEU A 126 19.61 -24.25 11.05
CA LEU A 126 20.70 -23.42 11.54
C LEU A 126 20.34 -21.94 11.47
N ALA A 127 20.74 -21.23 12.50
CA ALA A 127 20.65 -19.79 12.64
C ALA A 127 21.99 -19.22 13.09
N TYR A 128 22.17 -17.92 12.91
CA TYR A 128 23.38 -17.23 13.33
C TYR A 128 23.10 -16.14 14.36
N TYR A 129 24.12 -15.79 15.15
CA TYR A 129 24.15 -14.57 15.94
C TYR A 129 25.58 -14.04 16.07
N PHE A 130 25.70 -12.78 16.48
CA PHE A 130 26.99 -12.15 16.75
C PHE A 130 27.39 -12.33 18.22
N GLN A 131 28.55 -12.94 18.46
CA GLN A 131 29.21 -12.95 19.76
C GLN A 131 30.44 -12.04 19.69
N GLY A 132 30.26 -10.78 20.09
CA GLY A 132 31.24 -9.73 19.80
C GLY A 132 31.34 -9.50 18.30
N GLU A 133 32.54 -9.60 17.73
CA GLU A 133 32.76 -9.48 16.28
C GLU A 133 32.70 -10.81 15.53
N GLN A 134 32.38 -11.93 16.19
CA GLN A 134 32.39 -13.25 15.54
C GLN A 134 30.98 -13.78 15.30
N ILE A 135 30.74 -14.29 14.10
CA ILE A 135 29.51 -15.02 13.78
C ILE A 135 29.56 -16.42 14.39
N LYS A 136 28.49 -16.80 15.08
CA LYS A 136 28.25 -18.15 15.57
C LYS A 136 27.07 -18.76 14.84
N LEU A 137 27.27 -19.95 14.27
CA LEU A 137 26.22 -20.75 13.63
C LEU A 137 25.80 -21.84 14.60
N VAL A 138 24.50 -21.90 14.91
CA VAL A 138 23.94 -22.78 15.94
C VAL A 138 22.60 -23.36 15.50
N PRO A 139 22.20 -24.54 15.99
CA PRO A 139 20.83 -24.99 15.92
C PRO A 139 19.91 -24.04 16.69
N TYR A 140 18.64 -23.98 16.29
CA TYR A 140 17.68 -23.06 16.88
C TYR A 140 16.28 -23.66 16.93
N VAL A 141 15.42 -22.99 17.68
CA VAL A 141 13.98 -23.24 17.75
C VAL A 141 13.22 -21.93 17.56
N SER A 142 12.07 -22.01 16.89
CA SER A 142 11.17 -20.87 16.68
C SER A 142 10.02 -20.94 17.67
N ILE A 143 9.84 -19.86 18.44
CA ILE A 143 8.83 -19.75 19.49
C ILE A 143 7.80 -18.73 19.06
N ILE A 144 6.57 -19.16 18.77
CA ILE A 144 5.51 -18.25 18.35
C ILE A 144 5.22 -17.19 19.43
N ASP A 145 5.16 -15.92 19.04
CA ASP A 145 4.83 -14.84 19.96
C ASP A 145 3.32 -14.76 20.18
N THR A 146 2.85 -15.28 21.31
CA THR A 146 1.49 -15.00 21.81
C THR A 146 1.53 -14.32 23.16
N THR A 147 2.62 -13.59 23.44
CA THR A 147 2.82 -12.90 24.71
C THR A 147 1.98 -11.63 24.77
N ASN A 148 1.80 -11.10 25.98
CA ASN A 148 1.28 -9.74 26.17
C ASN A 148 2.41 -8.70 26.29
N SER A 149 3.68 -9.13 26.17
CA SER A 149 4.85 -8.25 26.25
C SER A 149 4.88 -7.27 25.08
N THR A 150 4.27 -7.65 23.96
CA THR A 150 4.02 -6.80 22.80
C THR A 150 2.56 -6.76 22.43
N ARG A 151 2.20 -5.80 21.56
CA ARG A 151 0.92 -5.70 20.89
C ARG A 151 0.90 -6.41 19.54
N ILE A 152 2.05 -6.84 19.03
CA ILE A 152 2.16 -7.52 17.72
C ILE A 152 1.17 -8.70 17.60
N PRO A 153 1.06 -9.63 18.57
CA PRO A 153 0.11 -10.74 18.46
C PRO A 153 -1.34 -10.28 18.47
N VAL A 154 -1.65 -9.17 19.14
CA VAL A 154 -3.00 -8.57 19.12
C VAL A 154 -3.30 -7.95 17.75
N ILE A 155 -2.33 -7.24 17.16
CA ILE A 155 -2.47 -6.63 15.84
C ILE A 155 -2.67 -7.72 14.77
N MET A 156 -1.85 -8.78 14.79
CA MET A 156 -2.01 -9.93 13.87
C MET A 156 -3.38 -10.60 14.00
N ALA A 157 -3.88 -10.74 15.23
CA ALA A 157 -5.20 -11.28 15.50
C ALA A 157 -6.33 -10.37 14.95
N GLN A 158 -6.20 -9.05 15.13
CA GLN A 158 -7.16 -8.08 14.58
C GLN A 158 -7.15 -8.06 13.05
N ILE A 159 -5.97 -8.19 12.42
CA ILE A 159 -5.86 -8.31 10.96
C ILE A 159 -6.55 -9.59 10.48
N ALA A 160 -6.28 -10.73 11.12
CA ALA A 160 -6.93 -11.99 10.76
C ALA A 160 -8.46 -11.96 10.90
N ASP A 161 -8.99 -11.28 11.92
CA ASP A 161 -10.43 -11.06 12.05
C ASP A 161 -10.97 -10.12 10.96
N ALA A 162 -10.27 -9.00 10.68
CA ALA A 162 -10.66 -8.06 9.63
C ALA A 162 -10.67 -8.69 8.23
N VAL A 163 -9.74 -9.60 7.93
CA VAL A 163 -9.71 -10.38 6.69
C VAL A 163 -10.96 -11.26 6.54
N GLN A 164 -11.40 -11.91 7.62
CA GLN A 164 -12.63 -12.71 7.62
C GLN A 164 -13.87 -11.82 7.39
N GLN A 165 -13.89 -10.61 7.97
CA GLN A 165 -14.98 -9.66 7.77
C GLN A 165 -15.11 -9.22 6.30
N GLY A 166 -14.00 -9.17 5.55
CA GLY A 166 -13.98 -8.92 4.10
C GLY A 166 -14.29 -10.17 3.25
N GLY A 167 -14.66 -11.30 3.87
CA GLY A 167 -15.05 -12.53 3.16
C GLY A 167 -13.89 -13.31 2.52
N ALA A 168 -12.64 -12.95 2.82
CA ALA A 168 -11.46 -13.63 2.31
C ALA A 168 -10.94 -14.71 3.27
N GLN A 169 -10.13 -15.64 2.75
CA GLN A 169 -9.41 -16.60 3.58
C GLN A 169 -8.23 -15.92 4.30
N VAL A 170 -7.95 -16.37 5.52
CA VAL A 170 -6.78 -15.96 6.29
C VAL A 170 -5.69 -17.00 6.06
N TRP A 171 -4.73 -16.67 5.20
CA TRP A 171 -3.56 -17.51 4.97
C TRP A 171 -2.46 -17.09 5.95
N ILE A 172 -2.01 -18.01 6.80
CA ILE A 172 -1.03 -17.72 7.85
C ILE A 172 0.20 -18.60 7.68
N ASN A 173 1.34 -17.96 7.50
CA ASN A 173 2.62 -18.63 7.60
C ASN A 173 3.02 -18.83 9.09
N ILE A 174 3.47 -20.04 9.43
CA ILE A 174 3.87 -20.47 10.77
C ILE A 174 5.17 -21.30 10.70
N CYS A 175 5.99 -21.29 11.75
CA CYS A 175 7.26 -22.02 11.74
C CYS A 175 7.07 -23.53 12.02
N ASN A 176 6.09 -23.91 12.84
CA ASN A 176 5.79 -25.32 13.16
C ASN A 176 4.29 -25.61 12.94
N ALA A 177 3.93 -26.85 12.64
CA ALA A 177 2.54 -27.23 12.42
C ALA A 177 1.67 -27.05 13.69
N GLU A 178 2.26 -27.35 14.84
CA GLU A 178 1.66 -27.26 16.17
C GLU A 178 1.30 -25.81 16.55
N ASP A 179 1.99 -24.80 15.99
CA ASP A 179 1.71 -23.38 16.24
C ASP A 179 0.28 -23.00 15.81
N SER A 180 -0.31 -23.72 14.84
CA SER A 180 -1.70 -23.50 14.43
C SER A 180 -2.69 -23.71 15.58
N LEU A 181 -2.41 -24.62 16.52
CA LEU A 181 -3.24 -24.85 17.70
C LEU A 181 -3.10 -23.72 18.71
N ILE A 182 -1.87 -23.20 18.87
CA ILE A 182 -1.58 -22.06 19.75
C ILE A 182 -2.32 -20.80 19.24
N ILE A 183 -2.24 -20.51 17.95
CA ILE A 183 -2.96 -19.38 17.31
C ILE A 183 -4.47 -19.55 17.49
N LYS A 184 -5.04 -20.71 17.17
CA LYS A 184 -6.48 -20.96 17.32
C LYS A 184 -6.97 -20.73 18.75
N LYS A 185 -6.19 -21.19 19.74
CA LYS A 185 -6.48 -20.96 21.15
C LYS A 185 -6.38 -19.47 21.51
N TYR A 186 -5.36 -18.77 21.02
CA TYR A 186 -5.17 -17.34 21.24
C TYR A 186 -6.35 -16.51 20.67
N MET A 187 -6.75 -16.78 19.44
CA MET A 187 -7.92 -16.16 18.79
C MET A 187 -9.21 -16.45 19.55
N THR A 188 -9.44 -17.71 19.94
CA THR A 188 -10.63 -18.11 20.73
C THR A 188 -10.70 -17.36 22.06
N ASN A 189 -9.57 -17.23 22.76
CA ASN A 189 -9.50 -16.48 24.02
C ASN A 189 -9.79 -14.98 23.85
N LYS A 190 -9.60 -14.43 22.65
CA LYS A 190 -9.97 -13.05 22.28
C LYS A 190 -11.40 -12.92 21.74
N GLY A 191 -12.13 -14.03 21.65
CA GLY A 191 -13.48 -14.05 21.07
C GLY A 191 -13.50 -13.87 19.55
N MET A 192 -12.37 -14.10 18.88
CA MET A 192 -12.25 -13.94 17.43
C MET A 192 -12.62 -15.25 16.71
N PRO A 193 -13.37 -15.17 15.58
CA PRO A 193 -13.80 -16.33 14.83
C PRO A 193 -12.62 -17.09 14.20
N LEU A 194 -12.81 -18.41 14.03
CA LEU A 194 -11.85 -19.32 13.40
C LEU A 194 -12.35 -19.81 12.04
N GLN A 195 -12.79 -18.89 11.18
CA GLN A 195 -13.33 -19.21 9.86
C GLN A 195 -12.27 -18.98 8.78
N ASN A 196 -12.26 -19.84 7.76
CA ASN A 196 -11.44 -19.66 6.55
C ASN A 196 -9.91 -19.54 6.78
N TYR A 197 -9.37 -20.17 7.83
CA TYR A 197 -7.93 -20.21 8.08
C TYR A 197 -7.24 -21.31 7.27
N ARG A 198 -6.12 -20.96 6.64
CA ARG A 198 -5.18 -21.90 6.02
C ARG A 198 -3.78 -21.62 6.55
N PHE A 199 -3.09 -22.65 7.04
CA PHE A 199 -1.75 -22.52 7.61
C PHE A 199 -0.68 -23.10 6.68
N PHE A 200 0.47 -22.43 6.59
CA PHE A 200 1.63 -22.84 5.80
C PHE A 200 2.85 -22.94 6.73
N VAL A 201 3.51 -24.10 6.75
CA VAL A 201 4.63 -24.35 7.66
C VAL A 201 5.94 -23.96 6.98
N ASN A 202 6.44 -22.76 7.25
CA ASN A 202 7.73 -22.26 6.79
C ASN A 202 8.38 -21.39 7.85
N THR A 203 9.67 -21.61 8.09
CA THR A 203 10.54 -20.71 8.84
C THR A 203 10.56 -19.32 8.19
N ILE A 204 10.67 -18.27 9.01
CA ILE A 204 10.81 -16.87 8.57
C ILE A 204 12.09 -16.24 9.13
N ASN A 205 12.54 -15.15 8.52
CA ASN A 205 13.43 -14.17 9.16
C ASN A 205 12.63 -13.03 9.77
N ALA A 206 11.60 -12.52 9.08
CA ALA A 206 10.80 -11.39 9.53
C ALA A 206 9.35 -11.43 9.00
N ILE A 207 8.52 -10.52 9.50
CA ILE A 207 7.07 -10.51 9.26
C ILE A 207 6.61 -9.70 8.05
N TRP A 208 7.53 -9.09 7.31
CA TRP A 208 7.28 -8.13 6.23
C TRP A 208 6.76 -8.78 4.96
N PHE A 209 5.64 -9.50 5.08
CA PHE A 209 5.07 -10.39 4.07
C PHE A 209 4.72 -9.68 2.77
N ARG A 210 4.46 -8.38 2.83
CA ARG A 210 4.28 -7.54 1.64
C ARG A 210 5.46 -7.62 0.70
N ASP A 211 6.65 -7.53 1.30
CA ASP A 211 7.89 -7.29 0.59
C ASP A 211 8.39 -8.56 -0.09
N TYR A 212 8.41 -9.69 0.65
CA TYR A 212 8.88 -10.98 0.15
C TYR A 212 7.77 -11.92 -0.33
N GLY A 213 6.50 -11.63 -0.05
CA GLY A 213 5.39 -12.52 -0.40
C GLY A 213 5.17 -12.63 -1.92
N PRO A 214 4.47 -13.68 -2.37
CA PRO A 214 4.28 -13.94 -3.80
C PRO A 214 3.58 -12.78 -4.51
N ASN A 215 4.15 -12.30 -5.62
CA ASN A 215 3.48 -11.32 -6.48
C ASN A 215 2.56 -12.09 -7.44
N ALA A 216 1.29 -12.21 -7.08
CA ALA A 216 0.33 -12.96 -7.86
C ALA A 216 -0.13 -12.21 -9.12
N PHE A 217 -0.25 -12.92 -10.22
CA PHE A 217 -0.77 -12.41 -11.48
C PHE A 217 -1.65 -13.47 -12.15
N TYR A 218 -2.52 -13.02 -13.03
CA TYR A 218 -3.30 -13.92 -13.88
C TYR A 218 -2.64 -14.08 -15.23
N TYR A 219 -2.84 -15.23 -15.88
CA TYR A 219 -2.28 -15.52 -17.19
C TYR A 219 -3.14 -16.47 -18.03
N GLY A 220 -2.82 -16.52 -19.32
CA GLY A 220 -3.39 -17.47 -20.28
C GLY A 220 -4.87 -17.20 -20.58
N ALA A 221 -5.48 -18.12 -21.32
CA ALA A 221 -6.91 -18.03 -21.68
C ALA A 221 -7.85 -18.44 -20.54
N ASP A 222 -7.31 -19.07 -19.49
CA ASP A 222 -8.07 -19.66 -18.39
C ASP A 222 -8.11 -18.78 -17.13
N ASP A 223 -7.65 -17.53 -17.21
CA ASP A 223 -7.47 -16.63 -16.06
C ASP A 223 -6.78 -17.35 -14.88
N SER A 224 -5.75 -18.15 -15.18
CA SER A 224 -5.04 -18.95 -14.18
C SER A 224 -4.15 -18.06 -13.33
N ILE A 225 -3.98 -18.39 -12.05
CA ILE A 225 -3.10 -17.64 -11.14
C ILE A 225 -1.71 -18.27 -11.16
N ALA A 226 -0.68 -17.42 -11.24
CA ALA A 226 0.71 -17.77 -10.98
C ALA A 226 1.35 -16.76 -10.04
N PHE A 227 2.48 -17.13 -9.44
CA PHE A 227 3.27 -16.25 -8.59
C PHE A 227 4.57 -15.86 -9.29
N LEU A 228 4.90 -14.58 -9.24
CA LEU A 228 6.23 -14.04 -9.51
C LEU A 228 6.96 -13.88 -8.17
N ASP A 229 8.11 -14.53 -8.10
CA ASP A 229 9.02 -14.55 -6.96
C ASP A 229 10.25 -13.70 -7.28
N LEU A 230 10.46 -12.63 -6.51
CA LEU A 230 11.52 -11.64 -6.66
C LEU A 230 12.58 -11.91 -5.59
N GLU A 231 13.86 -11.64 -5.87
CA GLU A 231 14.88 -11.78 -4.83
C GLU A 231 14.64 -10.71 -3.75
N TYR A 232 14.65 -11.14 -2.49
CA TYR A 232 14.51 -10.27 -1.32
C TYR A 232 15.88 -9.90 -0.74
N TYR A 233 15.92 -8.99 0.24
CA TYR A 233 17.16 -8.47 0.83
C TYR A 233 18.18 -9.57 1.15
N GLY A 234 19.43 -9.31 0.77
CA GLY A 234 20.56 -10.10 1.23
C GLY A 234 20.57 -10.21 2.77
N GLY A 235 20.54 -11.44 3.28
CA GLY A 235 20.52 -11.73 4.71
C GLY A 235 19.15 -12.13 5.27
N ARG A 236 18.14 -12.29 4.41
CA ARG A 236 16.84 -12.87 4.77
C ARG A 236 16.47 -14.08 3.92
N PRO A 237 17.31 -15.13 3.92
CA PRO A 237 17.10 -16.28 3.03
C PRO A 237 15.85 -17.10 3.34
N MET A 238 15.31 -17.03 4.55
CA MET A 238 14.08 -17.74 4.90
C MET A 238 12.84 -17.03 4.41
N ASP A 239 12.86 -15.70 4.36
CA ASP A 239 11.77 -14.90 3.80
C ASP A 239 11.70 -15.06 2.26
N ASP A 240 12.87 -15.03 1.61
CA ASP A 240 13.07 -15.14 0.15
C ASP A 240 12.44 -16.39 -0.46
N VAL A 241 12.47 -17.52 0.25
CA VAL A 241 11.99 -18.81 -0.29
C VAL A 241 10.49 -19.04 -0.07
N ILE A 242 9.79 -18.15 0.64
CA ILE A 242 8.38 -18.35 1.01
C ILE A 242 7.44 -18.39 -0.20
N PRO A 243 7.56 -17.52 -1.23
CA PRO A 243 6.72 -17.59 -2.42
C PRO A 243 6.76 -18.97 -3.09
N ILE A 244 7.95 -19.57 -3.19
CA ILE A 244 8.16 -20.91 -3.75
C ILE A 244 7.44 -21.96 -2.91
N LYS A 245 7.64 -21.96 -1.58
CA LYS A 245 7.04 -22.95 -0.68
C LYS A 245 5.50 -22.84 -0.65
N ILE A 246 4.95 -21.62 -0.67
CA ILE A 246 3.49 -21.40 -0.73
C ILE A 246 2.93 -21.82 -2.08
N GLY A 247 3.57 -21.46 -3.19
CA GLY A 247 3.14 -21.89 -4.52
C GLY A 247 3.08 -23.40 -4.66
N GLN A 248 4.10 -24.11 -4.16
CA GLN A 248 4.11 -25.57 -4.09
C GLN A 248 2.94 -26.12 -3.26
N ALA A 249 2.70 -25.57 -2.07
CA ALA A 249 1.61 -25.99 -1.18
C ALA A 249 0.21 -25.70 -1.77
N CYS A 250 0.09 -24.70 -2.65
CA CYS A 250 -1.14 -24.32 -3.34
C CYS A 250 -1.29 -24.95 -4.73
N ASN A 251 -0.29 -25.65 -5.24
CA ASN A 251 -0.22 -26.07 -6.64
C ASN A 251 -0.39 -24.88 -7.62
N ILE A 252 0.20 -23.73 -7.27
CA ILE A 252 0.27 -22.53 -8.09
C ILE A 252 1.67 -22.44 -8.69
N PRO A 253 1.81 -22.29 -10.02
CA PRO A 253 3.11 -22.10 -10.66
C PRO A 253 3.85 -20.89 -10.10
N VAL A 254 5.14 -21.05 -9.83
CA VAL A 254 6.02 -19.97 -9.34
C VAL A 254 7.13 -19.73 -10.35
N TYR A 255 7.32 -18.46 -10.70
CA TYR A 255 8.37 -17.99 -11.60
C TYR A 255 9.34 -17.13 -10.80
N THR A 256 10.56 -17.62 -10.59
CA THR A 256 11.58 -16.93 -9.80
C THR A 256 12.55 -16.15 -10.68
N THR A 257 12.89 -14.94 -10.26
CA THR A 257 13.93 -14.08 -10.85
C THR A 257 14.93 -13.66 -9.77
N GLY A 258 16.13 -13.24 -10.18
CA GLY A 258 17.11 -12.63 -9.26
C GLY A 258 17.08 -11.10 -9.26
N ILE A 259 16.07 -10.48 -9.87
CA ILE A 259 15.82 -9.04 -9.69
C ILE A 259 15.44 -8.82 -8.24
N GLU A 260 16.22 -8.00 -7.53
CA GLU A 260 15.91 -7.62 -6.15
C GLU A 260 14.84 -6.55 -6.13
N PHE A 261 13.69 -6.86 -5.57
CA PHE A 261 12.58 -5.91 -5.54
C PHE A 261 11.51 -6.28 -4.53
N GLU A 262 11.07 -5.29 -3.76
CA GLU A 262 10.17 -5.47 -2.63
C GLU A 262 8.73 -5.09 -3.00
N GLY A 263 7.78 -5.93 -2.58
CA GLY A 263 6.35 -5.70 -2.84
C GLY A 263 5.77 -4.40 -2.28
N GLY A 264 6.36 -3.78 -1.26
CA GLY A 264 5.94 -2.45 -0.80
C GLY A 264 6.33 -1.31 -1.75
N ASN A 265 7.27 -1.56 -2.65
CA ASN A 265 7.67 -0.64 -3.70
C ASN A 265 7.00 -0.94 -5.05
N ILE A 266 5.98 -1.80 -5.05
CA ILE A 266 5.19 -2.20 -6.21
C ILE A 266 3.76 -1.67 -6.04
N LEU A 267 3.39 -0.67 -6.84
CA LEU A 267 2.02 -0.19 -6.92
C LEU A 267 1.54 -0.26 -8.37
N VAL A 268 0.64 -1.18 -8.67
CA VAL A 268 0.10 -1.39 -10.03
C VAL A 268 -1.31 -0.83 -10.17
N ASP A 269 -1.60 -0.24 -11.33
CA ASP A 269 -2.93 0.30 -11.67
C ASP A 269 -3.92 -0.80 -12.12
N GLY A 270 -3.49 -2.05 -12.19
CA GLY A 270 -4.29 -3.13 -12.76
C GLY A 270 -4.53 -3.01 -14.27
N ALA A 271 -3.88 -2.06 -14.95
CA ALA A 271 -4.05 -1.70 -16.37
C ALA A 271 -2.72 -1.56 -17.14
N GLY A 272 -1.61 -2.04 -16.56
CA GLY A 272 -0.31 -2.14 -17.22
C GLY A 272 0.67 -1.02 -16.86
N THR A 273 0.39 -0.23 -15.82
CA THR A 273 1.33 0.74 -15.25
C THR A 273 1.84 0.25 -13.89
N LEU A 274 3.15 0.31 -13.69
CA LEU A 274 3.79 0.13 -12.38
C LEU A 274 4.35 1.46 -11.90
N PHE A 275 3.97 1.86 -10.68
CA PHE A 275 4.58 2.96 -9.94
C PHE A 275 5.54 2.38 -8.89
N THR A 276 6.75 2.90 -8.87
CA THR A 276 7.81 2.44 -7.96
C THR A 276 8.77 3.58 -7.63
N SER A 277 9.84 3.32 -6.88
CA SER A 277 10.87 4.29 -6.56
C SER A 277 12.26 3.87 -7.04
N ASN A 278 13.13 4.84 -7.21
CA ASN A 278 14.53 4.60 -7.58
C ASN A 278 15.35 3.84 -6.51
N GLN A 279 14.74 3.44 -5.38
CA GLN A 279 15.38 2.49 -4.45
C GLN A 279 15.77 1.20 -5.17
N LEU A 280 14.91 0.73 -6.10
CA LEU A 280 15.12 -0.50 -6.83
C LEU A 280 16.46 -0.52 -7.58
N TYR A 281 16.93 0.64 -8.07
CA TYR A 281 18.20 0.72 -8.79
C TYR A 281 19.40 0.49 -7.87
N TYR A 282 19.36 1.02 -6.64
CA TYR A 282 20.46 0.87 -5.70
C TYR A 282 20.64 -0.58 -5.26
N GLU A 283 19.55 -1.30 -5.03
CA GLU A 283 19.60 -2.72 -4.62
C GLU A 283 20.16 -3.60 -5.75
N ASN A 284 19.82 -3.29 -7.01
CA ASN A 284 20.26 -4.07 -8.17
C ASN A 284 21.64 -3.66 -8.75
N GLN A 285 22.25 -2.61 -8.21
CA GLN A 285 23.58 -2.13 -8.61
C GLN A 285 24.71 -2.57 -7.66
N ASP A 286 24.39 -3.33 -6.61
CA ASP A 286 25.39 -3.95 -5.75
C ASP A 286 25.75 -5.38 -6.21
N ARG A 287 26.66 -6.05 -5.48
CA ARG A 287 27.15 -7.40 -5.80
C ARG A 287 26.78 -8.46 -4.76
N TYR A 288 25.89 -8.14 -3.83
CA TYR A 288 25.53 -9.01 -2.72
C TYR A 288 24.11 -9.54 -2.92
N GLY A 289 23.97 -10.86 -3.15
CA GLY A 289 22.67 -11.53 -3.15
C GLY A 289 22.41 -12.23 -1.81
N GLN A 290 21.59 -13.28 -1.84
CA GLN A 290 21.22 -14.00 -0.60
C GLN A 290 22.35 -14.75 0.14
N MET A 291 22.17 -14.91 1.46
CA MET A 291 23.03 -15.74 2.32
C MET A 291 22.60 -17.20 2.32
N TYR A 292 23.53 -18.14 2.47
CA TYR A 292 23.21 -19.56 2.63
C TYR A 292 24.37 -20.34 3.28
N ILE A 293 24.09 -21.59 3.64
CA ILE A 293 25.10 -22.55 4.10
C ILE A 293 25.64 -23.31 2.88
N ASN A 294 26.93 -23.18 2.60
CA ASN A 294 27.56 -23.90 1.48
C ASN A 294 27.81 -25.39 1.82
N GLU A 295 28.31 -26.14 0.83
CA GLU A 295 28.60 -27.58 0.96
C GLU A 295 29.62 -27.92 2.06
N LEU A 296 30.43 -26.94 2.48
CA LEU A 296 31.41 -27.07 3.56
C LEU A 296 30.84 -26.74 4.94
N GLY A 297 29.55 -26.40 5.04
CA GLY A 297 28.88 -26.01 6.28
C GLY A 297 29.17 -24.57 6.71
N ASN A 298 29.74 -23.74 5.84
CA ASN A 298 30.04 -22.34 6.15
C ASN A 298 28.91 -21.43 5.69
N LEU A 299 28.62 -20.41 6.49
CA LEU A 299 27.77 -19.30 6.09
C LEU A 299 28.50 -18.43 5.07
N VAL A 300 27.87 -18.16 3.92
CA VAL A 300 28.44 -17.38 2.82
C VAL A 300 27.37 -16.52 2.14
N TYR A 301 27.80 -15.52 1.35
CA TYR A 301 26.93 -14.77 0.46
C TYR A 301 26.98 -15.30 -0.98
N ARG A 302 25.86 -15.26 -1.68
CA ARG A 302 25.84 -15.28 -3.15
C ARG A 302 26.36 -13.95 -3.66
N SER A 303 27.25 -13.98 -4.65
CA SER A 303 27.59 -12.79 -5.42
C SER A 303 26.69 -12.66 -6.63
N LYS A 304 26.29 -11.42 -6.97
CA LYS A 304 25.51 -11.10 -8.17
C LYS A 304 26.23 -10.10 -9.08
N SER A 305 25.76 -10.01 -10.33
CA SER A 305 26.20 -8.99 -11.28
C SER A 305 25.44 -7.69 -11.05
N GLU A 306 26.14 -6.56 -11.16
CA GLU A 306 25.52 -5.23 -11.16
C GLU A 306 24.70 -5.04 -12.44
N LEU A 307 23.52 -4.43 -12.34
CA LEU A 307 22.65 -4.15 -13.47
C LEU A 307 22.62 -2.66 -13.81
N SER A 308 22.59 -2.34 -15.10
CA SER A 308 22.28 -0.98 -15.55
C SER A 308 20.81 -0.65 -15.33
N VAL A 309 20.49 0.65 -15.22
CA VAL A 309 19.09 1.11 -15.10
C VAL A 309 18.21 0.57 -16.23
N GLN A 310 18.73 0.56 -17.47
CA GLN A 310 18.01 0.05 -18.63
C GLN A 310 17.70 -1.45 -18.51
N GLU A 311 18.66 -2.26 -18.06
CA GLU A 311 18.43 -3.70 -17.86
C GLU A 311 17.37 -3.96 -16.78
N ILE A 312 17.34 -3.13 -15.75
CA ILE A 312 16.34 -3.24 -14.69
C ILE A 312 14.96 -2.85 -15.23
N ASP A 313 14.85 -1.71 -15.93
CA ASP A 313 13.60 -1.24 -16.52
C ASP A 313 13.01 -2.24 -17.52
N ASP A 314 13.85 -2.81 -18.40
CA ASP A 314 13.45 -3.81 -19.37
C ASP A 314 13.02 -5.11 -18.69
N SER A 315 13.72 -5.50 -17.61
CA SER A 315 13.32 -6.65 -16.79
C SER A 315 11.96 -6.44 -16.14
N LEU A 316 11.70 -5.28 -15.53
CA LEU A 316 10.41 -5.01 -14.90
C LEU A 316 9.27 -4.97 -15.92
N LYS A 317 9.47 -4.31 -17.07
CA LYS A 317 8.47 -4.30 -18.15
C LYS A 317 8.13 -5.70 -18.63
N TYR A 318 9.13 -6.56 -18.79
CA TYR A 318 8.91 -7.95 -19.17
C TYR A 318 8.20 -8.75 -18.08
N LEU A 319 8.73 -8.72 -16.84
CA LEU A 319 8.24 -9.53 -15.73
C LEU A 319 6.78 -9.18 -15.38
N PHE A 320 6.46 -7.89 -15.30
CA PHE A 320 5.14 -7.40 -14.93
C PHE A 320 4.18 -7.18 -16.13
N ALA A 321 4.63 -7.47 -17.35
CA ALA A 321 3.87 -7.21 -18.59
C ALA A 321 3.38 -5.75 -18.69
N LEU A 322 4.30 -4.81 -18.46
CA LEU A 322 3.97 -3.38 -18.34
C LEU A 322 3.94 -2.70 -19.71
N THR A 323 3.00 -1.78 -19.84
CA THR A 323 3.02 -0.72 -20.86
C THR A 323 3.86 0.46 -20.36
N ASN A 324 3.69 0.83 -19.09
CA ASN A 324 4.36 1.99 -18.47
C ASN A 324 5.07 1.59 -17.17
N LEU A 325 6.27 2.14 -16.98
CA LEU A 325 7.05 2.01 -15.74
C LEU A 325 7.37 3.43 -15.26
N GLU A 326 6.86 3.78 -14.08
CA GLU A 326 6.93 5.13 -13.52
C GLU A 326 7.76 5.11 -12.24
N VAL A 327 8.98 5.64 -12.32
CA VAL A 327 9.97 5.55 -11.23
C VAL A 327 10.14 6.90 -10.53
N MET A 328 9.64 6.96 -9.29
CA MET A 328 9.65 8.13 -8.42
C MET A 328 10.94 8.22 -7.61
N GLN A 329 11.16 9.35 -6.92
CA GLN A 329 12.27 9.45 -5.99
C GLN A 329 11.96 8.70 -4.68
N ALA A 330 12.89 7.85 -4.22
CA ALA A 330 12.78 7.15 -2.94
C ALA A 330 12.73 8.12 -1.76
N LEU A 331 11.84 7.84 -0.80
CA LEU A 331 11.88 8.46 0.53
C LEU A 331 13.19 8.11 1.25
N ARG A 332 13.61 8.95 2.20
CA ARG A 332 14.91 8.83 2.88
C ARG A 332 14.79 8.50 4.36
N PHE A 333 13.68 8.85 5.00
CA PHE A 333 13.49 8.74 6.45
C PHE A 333 12.23 7.94 6.82
N ASP A 334 11.82 7.06 5.91
CA ASP A 334 10.61 6.24 5.98
C ASP A 334 10.80 4.90 6.72
N GLY A 335 11.99 4.69 7.31
CA GLY A 335 12.43 3.38 7.82
C GLY A 335 13.54 2.74 6.97
N GLY A 336 14.01 3.43 5.92
CA GLY A 336 15.14 3.02 5.10
C GLY A 336 14.76 2.19 3.88
N THR A 337 13.46 2.12 3.57
CA THR A 337 12.91 1.34 2.45
C THR A 337 12.79 2.15 1.17
N GLY A 338 12.53 3.45 1.24
CA GLY A 338 12.25 4.27 0.06
C GLY A 338 10.97 3.88 -0.69
N HIS A 339 9.99 3.26 -0.02
CA HIS A 339 8.85 2.62 -0.66
C HIS A 339 7.71 3.60 -1.00
N ILE A 340 7.00 3.29 -2.09
CA ILE A 340 5.83 4.04 -2.54
C ILE A 340 4.60 3.83 -1.64
N ASP A 341 4.44 2.64 -1.04
CA ASP A 341 3.31 2.28 -0.16
C ASP A 341 3.23 3.10 1.14
N LEU A 342 4.26 3.90 1.43
CA LEU A 342 4.30 4.78 2.60
C LEU A 342 3.69 6.16 2.34
N TYR A 343 3.41 6.52 1.09
CA TYR A 343 2.74 7.78 0.78
C TYR A 343 1.65 7.70 -0.29
N ALA A 344 1.48 6.56 -0.98
CA ALA A 344 0.48 6.39 -2.03
C ALA A 344 -0.24 5.04 -1.92
N ALA A 345 -1.54 5.05 -2.23
CA ALA A 345 -2.36 3.86 -2.44
C ALA A 345 -3.36 4.15 -3.58
N MET A 346 -3.92 3.12 -4.22
CA MET A 346 -4.91 3.27 -5.30
C MET A 346 -6.25 2.67 -4.89
N TRP A 347 -7.36 3.26 -5.34
CA TRP A 347 -8.72 2.74 -5.10
C TRP A 347 -9.44 2.28 -6.35
N ASP A 348 -8.90 2.63 -7.51
CA ASP A 348 -9.20 2.08 -8.82
C ASP A 348 -8.02 2.39 -9.75
N GLU A 349 -8.12 1.98 -11.01
CA GLU A 349 -7.11 2.10 -12.07
C GLU A 349 -6.75 3.55 -12.45
N ASN A 350 -7.42 4.55 -11.88
CA ASN A 350 -7.29 5.96 -12.26
C ASN A 350 -7.12 6.93 -11.08
N ASN A 351 -7.27 6.45 -9.84
CA ASN A 351 -7.33 7.31 -8.68
C ASN A 351 -6.47 6.83 -7.50
N PHE A 352 -5.82 7.80 -6.85
CA PHE A 352 -4.88 7.62 -5.74
C PHE A 352 -5.32 8.30 -4.45
N VAL A 353 -5.06 7.67 -3.31
CA VAL A 353 -4.93 8.35 -2.02
C VAL A 353 -3.47 8.62 -1.72
N PHE A 354 -3.16 9.85 -1.29
CA PHE A 354 -1.82 10.24 -0.87
C PHE A 354 -1.77 10.68 0.60
N THR A 355 -0.74 10.23 1.32
CA THR A 355 -0.41 10.77 2.64
C THR A 355 0.29 12.12 2.47
N LYS A 356 -0.40 13.20 2.85
CA LYS A 356 0.09 14.57 2.71
C LYS A 356 0.84 15.02 3.97
N TYR A 357 2.12 15.33 3.77
CA TYR A 357 2.92 16.01 4.78
C TYR A 357 2.44 17.47 4.96
N PRO A 358 2.21 17.94 6.19
CA PRO A 358 1.79 19.32 6.46
C PRO A 358 2.95 20.31 6.28
N SER A 359 2.62 21.57 5.99
CA SER A 359 3.63 22.64 5.79
C SER A 359 4.50 22.90 7.02
N GLU A 360 4.00 22.59 8.21
CA GLU A 360 4.68 22.74 9.50
C GLU A 360 5.93 21.87 9.64
N ILE A 361 6.04 20.81 8.83
CA ILE A 361 7.22 19.93 8.77
C ILE A 361 7.94 20.04 7.42
N SER A 362 7.80 21.18 6.73
CA SER A 362 8.51 21.45 5.46
C SER A 362 10.04 21.42 5.56
N ASN A 363 10.58 21.41 6.78
CA ASN A 363 11.99 21.19 7.06
C ASN A 363 12.44 19.72 6.94
N LEU A 364 11.52 18.75 6.85
CA LEU A 364 11.84 17.36 6.63
C LEU A 364 12.13 17.10 5.14
N THR A 365 13.11 16.24 4.87
CA THR A 365 13.49 15.90 3.49
C THR A 365 12.35 15.25 2.72
N ASP A 366 11.65 14.32 3.37
CA ASP A 366 10.57 13.54 2.75
C ASP A 366 9.30 14.37 2.46
N TYR A 367 9.13 15.54 3.10
CA TYR A 367 8.08 16.50 2.72
C TYR A 367 8.21 16.91 1.25
N THR A 368 9.42 17.29 0.84
CA THR A 368 9.68 17.77 -0.53
C THR A 368 9.59 16.62 -1.53
N ILE A 369 10.16 15.46 -1.19
CA ILE A 369 10.16 14.28 -2.06
C ILE A 369 8.74 13.79 -2.30
N SER A 370 7.94 13.59 -1.24
CA SER A 370 6.56 13.14 -1.35
C SER A 370 5.74 14.10 -2.22
N MET A 371 5.87 15.41 -1.99
CA MET A 371 5.16 16.43 -2.78
C MET A 371 5.52 16.40 -4.27
N GLN A 372 6.81 16.25 -4.60
CA GLN A 372 7.27 16.16 -6.00
C GLN A 372 6.81 14.86 -6.67
N ASN A 373 6.88 13.73 -5.96
CA ASN A 373 6.39 12.45 -6.46
C ASN A 373 4.88 12.50 -6.75
N VAL A 374 4.08 13.05 -5.82
CA VAL A 374 2.63 13.22 -6.01
C VAL A 374 2.34 14.10 -7.22
N ASP A 375 3.04 15.24 -7.35
CA ASP A 375 2.86 16.11 -8.51
C ASP A 375 3.20 15.37 -9.82
N SER A 376 4.28 14.60 -9.83
CA SER A 376 4.70 13.81 -10.99
C SER A 376 3.63 12.79 -11.39
N ILE A 377 3.09 12.02 -10.43
CA ILE A 377 2.03 11.04 -10.66
C ILE A 377 0.78 11.71 -11.26
N LEU A 378 0.37 12.88 -10.74
CA LEU A 378 -0.83 13.59 -11.20
C LEU A 378 -0.68 14.25 -12.58
N HIS A 379 0.55 14.31 -13.12
CA HIS A 379 0.81 14.75 -14.50
C HIS A 379 0.77 13.62 -15.52
N LEU A 380 0.78 12.36 -15.07
CA LEU A 380 0.73 11.18 -15.93
C LEU A 380 -0.70 10.85 -16.39
N TYR A 381 -0.79 9.98 -17.40
CA TYR A 381 -2.04 9.54 -18.01
C TYR A 381 -2.22 8.03 -17.80
N SER A 382 -3.42 7.63 -17.43
CA SER A 382 -3.79 6.22 -17.31
C SER A 382 -3.99 5.57 -18.68
N TYR A 383 -4.20 4.26 -18.68
CA TYR A 383 -4.56 3.46 -19.86
C TYR A 383 -5.73 4.05 -20.68
N HIS A 384 -6.67 4.74 -20.03
CA HIS A 384 -7.80 5.38 -20.71
C HIS A 384 -7.49 6.78 -21.29
N GLY A 385 -6.22 7.21 -21.29
CA GLY A 385 -5.82 8.54 -21.75
C GLY A 385 -6.33 9.68 -20.86
N LYS A 386 -6.74 9.38 -19.62
CA LYS A 386 -7.16 10.36 -18.61
C LYS A 386 -6.03 10.58 -17.62
N LYS A 387 -5.89 11.82 -17.14
CA LYS A 387 -4.95 12.08 -16.04
C LYS A 387 -5.33 11.28 -14.80
N TYR A 388 -4.32 10.79 -14.09
CA TYR A 388 -4.52 10.28 -12.74
C TYR A 388 -5.05 11.38 -11.84
N ARG A 389 -5.85 10.97 -10.85
CA ARG A 389 -6.41 11.88 -9.85
C ARG A 389 -6.00 11.43 -8.47
N GLY A 390 -5.93 12.38 -7.55
CA GLY A 390 -5.45 12.14 -6.21
C GLY A 390 -6.32 12.84 -5.18
N ARG A 391 -6.50 12.21 -4.02
CA ARG A 391 -7.02 12.88 -2.82
C ARG A 391 -6.03 12.67 -1.67
N ASN A 392 -6.00 13.63 -0.75
CA ASN A 392 -5.05 13.62 0.36
C ASN A 392 -5.69 13.12 1.65
N ILE A 393 -4.93 12.35 2.43
CA ILE A 393 -5.14 12.10 3.85
C ILE A 393 -3.96 12.70 4.64
N PRO A 394 -4.15 13.13 5.89
CA PRO A 394 -3.08 13.80 6.64
C PRO A 394 -1.95 12.83 7.00
N LEU A 395 -0.74 13.31 7.20
CA LEU A 395 0.30 12.53 7.89
C LEU A 395 -0.08 12.33 9.38
N PRO A 396 0.10 11.15 10.00
CA PRO A 396 -0.13 10.95 11.43
C PRO A 396 0.79 11.80 12.30
N LYS A 397 0.25 12.30 13.42
CA LYS A 397 1.01 13.03 14.45
C LYS A 397 1.62 12.10 15.49
N LYS A 398 2.51 12.64 16.32
CA LYS A 398 3.00 11.98 17.55
C LYS A 398 1.89 11.87 18.60
N ASP A 399 2.13 11.05 19.63
CA ASP A 399 1.11 10.77 20.65
C ASP A 399 0.73 11.97 21.52
N ASP A 400 1.59 12.99 21.57
CA ASP A 400 1.38 14.27 22.26
C ASP A 400 0.73 15.35 21.37
N ASP A 401 0.22 14.97 20.19
CA ASP A 401 -0.39 15.85 19.19
C ASP A 401 0.56 16.90 18.59
N THR A 402 1.88 16.73 18.75
CA THR A 402 2.91 17.59 18.14
C THR A 402 3.46 17.01 16.83
N TRP A 403 4.04 17.90 16.01
CA TRP A 403 4.74 17.53 14.78
C TRP A 403 6.18 17.08 15.01
N TYR A 404 6.73 16.33 14.05
CA TYR A 404 8.12 15.88 14.05
C TYR A 404 9.08 17.07 13.89
N LYS A 405 10.11 17.12 14.73
CA LYS A 405 11.04 18.27 14.81
C LYS A 405 12.07 18.28 13.68
N ASN A 406 12.51 17.11 13.25
CA ASN A 406 13.51 16.91 12.21
C ASN A 406 13.43 15.47 11.67
N ASN A 407 14.24 15.16 10.67
CA ASN A 407 14.29 13.83 10.04
C ASN A 407 14.52 12.69 11.06
N MET A 408 15.42 12.87 12.03
CA MET A 408 15.72 11.82 13.03
C MET A 408 14.57 11.64 14.03
N ASP A 409 13.86 12.71 14.38
CA ASP A 409 12.62 12.61 15.18
C ASP A 409 11.54 11.82 14.43
N TYR A 410 11.46 11.90 13.09
CA TYR A 410 10.49 11.13 12.30
C TYR A 410 10.84 9.65 12.16
N VAL A 411 12.13 9.30 12.04
CA VAL A 411 12.62 7.92 11.94
C VAL A 411 12.21 7.05 13.13
N GLU A 412 11.96 7.64 14.31
CA GLU A 412 11.49 6.89 15.48
C GLU A 412 10.03 6.42 15.36
N TYR A 413 9.26 6.95 14.41
CA TYR A 413 7.82 6.71 14.26
C TYR A 413 7.46 6.15 12.89
N THR A 414 7.98 6.73 11.80
CA THR A 414 7.70 6.27 10.41
C THR A 414 6.21 6.12 10.08
N ARG A 415 5.33 6.90 10.73
CA ARG A 415 3.87 6.73 10.68
C ARG A 415 3.28 7.20 9.36
N THR A 416 2.37 6.42 8.80
CA THR A 416 1.58 6.78 7.61
C THR A 416 0.21 6.12 7.63
N TYR A 417 -0.82 6.81 7.13
CA TYR A 417 -2.17 6.23 7.01
C TYR A 417 -2.40 5.54 5.66
N SER A 418 -1.61 5.81 4.62
CA SER A 418 -1.77 5.18 3.30
C SER A 418 -1.40 3.70 3.29
N ASN A 419 -0.71 3.23 4.32
CA ASN A 419 -0.23 1.86 4.45
C ASN A 419 -1.34 0.91 4.99
N SER A 420 -2.52 1.00 4.36
CA SER A 420 -3.73 0.21 4.61
C SER A 420 -3.84 -0.98 3.65
N THR A 421 -4.64 -1.99 4.01
CA THR A 421 -4.85 -3.17 3.16
C THR A 421 -6.31 -3.30 2.74
N PHE A 422 -6.55 -3.58 1.47
CA PHE A 422 -7.86 -3.89 0.92
C PHE A 422 -8.19 -5.38 1.08
N VAL A 423 -9.41 -5.66 1.50
CA VAL A 423 -9.99 -7.00 1.51
C VAL A 423 -11.43 -6.90 1.01
N ASN A 424 -11.61 -7.01 -0.30
CA ASN A 424 -12.90 -6.85 -0.97
C ASN A 424 -13.60 -5.53 -0.58
N ASP A 425 -14.68 -5.54 0.19
CA ASP A 425 -15.39 -4.33 0.64
C ASP A 425 -14.90 -3.77 1.98
N VAL A 426 -13.79 -4.29 2.51
CA VAL A 426 -13.15 -3.88 3.77
C VAL A 426 -11.81 -3.19 3.50
N ILE A 427 -11.51 -2.13 4.26
CA ILE A 427 -10.17 -1.52 4.36
C ILE A 427 -9.67 -1.67 5.78
N ILE A 428 -8.55 -2.36 5.95
CA ILE A 428 -7.86 -2.48 7.23
C ILE A 428 -6.93 -1.26 7.36
N GLN A 429 -7.31 -0.33 8.23
CA GLN A 429 -6.71 0.99 8.32
C GLN A 429 -5.76 1.08 9.53
N PRO A 430 -4.45 1.38 9.36
CA PRO A 430 -3.61 1.69 10.50
C PRO A 430 -4.08 2.98 11.17
N ILE A 431 -4.12 2.97 12.51
CA ILE A 431 -4.29 4.16 13.34
C ILE A 431 -3.17 4.21 14.40
N PHE A 432 -3.02 5.36 15.07
CA PHE A 432 -1.93 5.63 16.01
C PHE A 432 -2.47 6.26 17.31
N SER A 433 -3.64 5.78 17.75
CA SER A 433 -4.30 6.16 19.00
C SER A 433 -5.24 5.06 19.48
N ASP A 434 -5.57 5.10 20.76
CA ASP A 434 -6.65 4.32 21.35
C ASP A 434 -7.51 5.20 22.26
N ASP A 435 -8.40 4.59 23.05
CA ASP A 435 -9.27 5.31 23.98
C ASP A 435 -8.50 6.04 25.12
N SER A 436 -7.23 5.69 25.34
CA SER A 436 -6.44 6.10 26.50
C SER A 436 -5.24 6.99 26.19
N TRP A 437 -4.66 6.94 24.98
CA TRP A 437 -3.53 7.79 24.59
C TRP A 437 -3.32 7.86 23.06
N GLY A 438 -2.63 8.89 22.59
CA GLY A 438 -2.37 9.16 21.17
C GLY A 438 -3.16 10.34 20.62
N ALA A 439 -2.88 10.73 19.37
CA ALA A 439 -3.53 11.84 18.69
C ALA A 439 -4.91 11.43 18.09
N ARG A 440 -5.84 10.98 18.93
CA ARG A 440 -7.10 10.37 18.49
C ARG A 440 -7.96 11.23 17.59
N ALA A 441 -8.05 12.53 17.88
CA ALA A 441 -8.80 13.44 17.02
C ALA A 441 -8.23 13.48 15.58
N TRP A 442 -6.93 13.26 15.43
CA TRP A 442 -6.24 13.22 14.15
C TRP A 442 -6.51 11.92 13.40
N ASP A 443 -6.48 10.76 14.08
CA ASP A 443 -6.89 9.48 13.50
C ASP A 443 -8.34 9.51 13.01
N LEU A 444 -9.27 10.05 13.81
CA LEU A 444 -10.68 10.18 13.43
C LEU A 444 -10.87 11.08 12.20
N LYS A 445 -10.07 12.15 12.08
CA LYS A 445 -10.06 13.01 10.89
C LYS A 445 -9.58 12.26 9.65
N ALA A 446 -8.51 11.46 9.77
CA ALA A 446 -8.03 10.63 8.66
C ALA A 446 -9.08 9.59 8.24
N ILE A 447 -9.73 8.92 9.20
CA ILE A 447 -10.81 7.96 8.93
C ILE A 447 -11.99 8.63 8.21
N ASP A 448 -12.41 9.84 8.61
CA ASP A 448 -13.49 10.56 7.93
C ASP A 448 -13.13 10.89 6.47
N LEU A 449 -11.89 11.29 6.21
CA LEU A 449 -11.41 11.54 4.86
C LEU A 449 -11.34 10.25 4.03
N MET A 450 -10.83 9.17 4.61
CA MET A 450 -10.81 7.85 3.96
C MET A 450 -12.24 7.40 3.60
N LYS A 451 -13.22 7.53 4.50
CA LYS A 451 -14.64 7.19 4.19
C LYS A 451 -15.22 7.98 3.01
N LYS A 452 -14.81 9.23 2.84
CA LYS A 452 -15.22 10.06 1.69
C LYS A 452 -14.53 9.65 0.38
N GLN A 453 -13.32 9.10 0.48
CA GLN A 453 -12.51 8.64 -0.66
C GLN A 453 -12.89 7.23 -1.10
N PHE A 454 -13.35 6.40 -0.16
CA PHE A 454 -13.77 5.01 -0.36
C PHE A 454 -15.25 4.79 -0.01
N PRO A 455 -16.21 5.35 -0.78
CA PRO A 455 -17.63 5.15 -0.51
C PRO A 455 -18.01 3.67 -0.45
N GLY A 456 -18.80 3.32 0.55
CA GLY A 456 -19.31 1.96 0.75
C GLY A 456 -18.34 0.97 1.41
N TYR A 457 -17.05 1.28 1.51
CA TYR A 457 -16.08 0.42 2.20
C TYR A 457 -16.30 0.44 3.72
N THR A 458 -16.11 -0.72 4.34
CA THR A 458 -16.05 -0.86 5.79
C THR A 458 -14.61 -0.65 6.24
N LEU A 459 -14.34 0.45 6.95
CA LEU A 459 -13.02 0.70 7.51
C LEU A 459 -12.90 0.05 8.88
N ILE A 460 -11.91 -0.82 9.04
CA ILE A 460 -11.55 -1.45 10.31
C ILE A 460 -10.24 -0.82 10.80
N PRO A 461 -10.31 0.14 11.74
CA PRO A 461 -9.11 0.75 12.29
C PRO A 461 -8.38 -0.19 13.26
N ILE A 462 -7.08 -0.33 13.09
CA ILE A 462 -6.21 -1.10 13.99
C ILE A 462 -5.08 -0.20 14.47
N ASP A 463 -4.99 -0.01 15.80
CA ASP A 463 -3.88 0.74 16.39
C ASP A 463 -2.62 -0.11 16.37
N ILE A 464 -1.64 0.32 15.58
CA ILE A 464 -0.41 -0.43 15.35
C ILE A 464 0.72 -0.08 16.32
N ARG A 465 0.50 0.88 17.23
CA ARG A 465 1.52 1.28 18.21
C ARG A 465 1.81 0.16 19.20
N GLY A 466 2.95 0.25 19.86
CA GLY A 466 3.25 -0.56 21.04
C GLY A 466 2.40 -0.17 22.25
N HIS A 467 2.76 -0.71 23.41
CA HIS A 467 2.26 -0.24 24.71
C HIS A 467 2.73 1.20 24.97
N LYS A 468 1.96 1.98 25.73
CA LYS A 468 2.20 3.40 26.00
C LYS A 468 3.63 3.71 26.47
N ASP A 469 4.21 2.84 27.29
CA ASP A 469 5.56 3.02 27.86
C ASP A 469 6.66 2.37 27.00
N SER A 470 6.33 1.88 25.80
CA SER A 470 7.27 1.22 24.90
C SER A 470 6.81 1.26 23.43
N LEU A 471 7.22 2.28 22.69
CA LEU A 471 6.92 2.47 21.26
C LEU A 471 7.23 1.21 20.41
N TYR A 472 8.30 0.49 20.75
CA TYR A 472 8.83 -0.66 20.01
C TYR A 472 8.17 -2.01 20.33
N THR A 473 7.04 -1.98 21.04
CA THR A 473 6.25 -3.19 21.31
C THR A 473 5.05 -3.32 20.36
N GLY A 474 5.08 -2.63 19.23
CA GLY A 474 4.14 -2.71 18.10
C GLY A 474 4.89 -2.48 16.79
N PHE A 475 4.23 -1.98 15.74
CA PHE A 475 4.85 -1.68 14.43
C PHE A 475 5.26 -0.21 14.26
N ASP A 476 4.82 0.67 15.15
CA ASP A 476 5.25 2.07 15.13
C ASP A 476 6.77 2.20 15.31
N GLY A 477 7.42 2.95 14.42
CA GLY A 477 8.87 3.11 14.39
C GLY A 477 9.65 1.97 13.71
N THR A 478 8.98 1.02 13.06
CA THR A 478 9.63 -0.14 12.42
C THR A 478 9.75 -0.05 10.89
N GLY A 479 9.30 1.07 10.29
CA GLY A 479 9.37 1.31 8.85
C GLY A 479 8.19 0.76 8.04
N GLY A 480 7.07 0.43 8.69
CA GLY A 480 5.88 -0.11 8.03
C GLY A 480 4.67 -0.22 8.95
N ALA A 481 3.50 -0.50 8.35
CA ALA A 481 2.24 -0.72 9.04
C ALA A 481 1.49 -1.93 8.45
N ILE A 482 0.16 -1.86 8.33
CA ILE A 482 -0.69 -3.00 7.95
C ILE A 482 -0.39 -3.52 6.55
N HIS A 483 -0.26 -2.62 5.56
CA HIS A 483 0.05 -3.02 4.20
C HIS A 483 1.36 -3.81 4.12
N CYS A 484 2.37 -3.43 4.90
CA CYS A 484 3.70 -4.03 4.92
C CYS A 484 3.75 -5.49 5.44
N ILE A 485 2.74 -5.92 6.20
CA ILE A 485 2.69 -7.25 6.83
C ILE A 485 1.59 -8.14 6.24
N THR A 486 0.98 -7.69 5.14
CA THR A 486 -0.08 -8.41 4.44
C THR A 486 0.26 -8.56 2.96
N LYS A 487 -0.22 -9.62 2.32
CA LYS A 487 -0.11 -9.83 0.87
C LYS A 487 -1.39 -10.44 0.33
N GLN A 488 -1.99 -9.84 -0.68
CA GLN A 488 -3.23 -10.34 -1.27
C GLN A 488 -2.99 -11.50 -2.23
N ILE A 489 -3.93 -12.45 -2.24
CA ILE A 489 -4.07 -13.46 -3.28
C ILE A 489 -5.35 -13.15 -4.05
N PRO A 490 -5.25 -12.88 -5.37
CA PRO A 490 -6.38 -12.44 -6.17
C PRO A 490 -7.39 -13.58 -6.36
N ALA A 491 -8.66 -13.25 -6.53
CA ALA A 491 -9.75 -14.23 -6.57
C ALA A 491 -9.67 -15.18 -7.77
N GLU A 492 -10.14 -16.42 -7.62
CA GLU A 492 -10.36 -17.27 -8.79
C GLU A 492 -11.52 -16.76 -9.64
N ASN A 493 -11.50 -17.08 -10.93
CA ASN A 493 -12.52 -16.66 -11.88
C ASN A 493 -12.75 -15.13 -11.88
N PRO A 494 -11.73 -14.30 -12.19
CA PRO A 494 -11.85 -12.86 -12.13
C PRO A 494 -12.85 -12.33 -13.15
N ILE A 495 -13.64 -11.35 -12.76
CA ILE A 495 -14.24 -10.41 -13.72
C ILE A 495 -13.45 -9.13 -13.57
N ARG A 496 -12.83 -8.64 -14.65
CA ARG A 496 -12.09 -7.38 -14.62
C ARG A 496 -12.95 -6.31 -15.28
N ILE A 497 -13.22 -5.23 -14.56
CA ILE A 497 -13.96 -4.06 -15.06
C ILE A 497 -13.02 -2.85 -15.01
N LEU A 498 -12.52 -2.43 -16.17
CA LEU A 498 -11.78 -1.17 -16.32
C LEU A 498 -12.75 -0.10 -16.84
N HIS A 499 -12.93 0.95 -16.06
CA HIS A 499 -13.95 1.96 -16.29
C HIS A 499 -13.40 3.37 -16.02
N PRO A 500 -13.25 4.22 -17.06
CA PRO A 500 -12.88 5.61 -16.87
C PRO A 500 -14.06 6.39 -16.28
N ALA A 501 -14.16 6.37 -14.95
CA ALA A 501 -15.27 6.99 -14.23
C ALA A 501 -15.47 8.46 -14.61
N ILE A 502 -16.69 8.78 -15.03
CA ILE A 502 -17.14 10.18 -15.11
C ILE A 502 -17.22 10.69 -13.68
N GLN A 503 -16.42 11.71 -13.38
CA GLN A 503 -16.29 12.28 -12.06
C GLN A 503 -16.24 13.81 -12.18
N GLY A 504 -17.15 14.47 -11.45
CA GLY A 504 -17.29 15.93 -11.47
C GLY A 504 -18.24 16.39 -12.57
N PHE A 505 -17.94 17.50 -13.25
CA PHE A 505 -18.79 18.01 -14.33
C PHE A 505 -18.73 17.10 -15.55
N ALA A 506 -19.90 16.66 -16.02
CA ALA A 506 -20.04 15.90 -17.25
C ALA A 506 -20.61 16.78 -18.37
N ASN A 507 -19.92 16.78 -19.51
CA ASN A 507 -20.50 17.30 -20.74
C ASN A 507 -21.45 16.25 -21.33
N GLU A 508 -22.68 16.65 -21.62
CA GLU A 508 -23.61 15.80 -22.37
C GLU A 508 -23.15 15.65 -23.82
N TYR A 509 -23.45 14.50 -24.41
CA TYR A 509 -23.27 14.24 -25.83
C TYR A 509 -24.62 13.82 -26.41
N ASN A 510 -25.19 14.65 -27.30
CA ASN A 510 -26.52 14.39 -27.90
C ASN A 510 -27.64 14.09 -26.87
N GLY A 511 -27.59 14.72 -25.69
CA GLY A 511 -28.58 14.52 -24.63
C GLY A 511 -28.36 13.27 -23.76
N THR A 512 -27.20 12.61 -23.88
CA THR A 512 -26.85 11.44 -23.07
C THR A 512 -25.51 11.59 -22.37
N PHE A 513 -25.27 10.74 -21.36
CA PHE A 513 -23.98 10.54 -20.71
C PHE A 513 -23.50 9.11 -21.01
N PRO A 514 -22.52 8.94 -21.93
CA PRO A 514 -22.02 7.63 -22.30
C PRO A 514 -21.16 7.02 -21.19
N ILE A 515 -21.55 5.82 -20.75
CA ILE A 515 -20.83 4.99 -19.80
C ILE A 515 -20.18 3.85 -20.57
N GLN A 516 -18.86 3.70 -20.44
CA GLN A 516 -18.08 2.67 -21.13
C GLN A 516 -17.22 1.91 -20.13
N ALA A 517 -17.13 0.59 -20.25
CA ALA A 517 -16.14 -0.21 -19.52
C ALA A 517 -15.57 -1.33 -20.39
N THR A 518 -14.29 -1.65 -20.19
CA THR A 518 -13.70 -2.89 -20.68
C THR A 518 -13.95 -3.97 -19.64
N ILE A 519 -14.70 -5.02 -20.02
CA ILE A 519 -15.13 -6.08 -19.10
C ILE A 519 -14.64 -7.44 -19.62
N THR A 520 -13.82 -8.14 -18.85
CA THR A 520 -13.23 -9.43 -19.26
C THR A 520 -13.41 -10.52 -18.22
N ASN A 521 -13.64 -11.74 -18.72
CA ASN A 521 -13.59 -13.01 -17.99
C ASN A 521 -13.35 -14.12 -19.02
N LYS A 522 -12.61 -15.17 -18.67
CA LYS A 522 -12.32 -16.29 -19.58
C LYS A 522 -13.54 -16.94 -20.23
N SER A 523 -14.65 -17.04 -19.49
CA SER A 523 -15.87 -17.67 -19.99
C SER A 523 -16.64 -16.75 -20.94
N GLY A 524 -16.26 -15.48 -21.02
CA GLY A 524 -17.04 -14.39 -21.60
C GLY A 524 -17.98 -13.76 -20.58
N ILE A 525 -18.60 -12.65 -20.98
CA ILE A 525 -19.56 -11.91 -20.18
C ILE A 525 -20.97 -12.23 -20.68
N GLU A 526 -21.81 -12.76 -19.79
CA GLU A 526 -23.21 -13.09 -20.07
C GLU A 526 -24.04 -11.80 -20.15
N SER A 527 -23.84 -10.90 -19.20
CA SER A 527 -24.56 -9.63 -19.13
C SER A 527 -23.72 -8.57 -18.41
N ALA A 528 -23.93 -7.32 -18.78
CA ALA A 528 -23.43 -6.15 -18.07
C ALA A 528 -24.53 -5.09 -18.00
N SER A 529 -24.62 -4.38 -16.89
CA SER A 529 -25.61 -3.35 -16.64
C SER A 529 -24.99 -2.15 -15.96
N CYS A 530 -25.41 -0.95 -16.36
CA CYS A 530 -25.19 0.29 -15.64
C CYS A 530 -26.42 0.59 -14.78
N PHE A 531 -26.21 0.70 -13.47
CA PHE A 531 -27.23 1.12 -12.53
C PHE A 531 -27.01 2.58 -12.19
N TRP A 532 -28.04 3.42 -12.32
CA TRP A 532 -27.92 4.86 -12.08
C TRP A 532 -29.15 5.45 -11.39
N ARG A 533 -28.98 6.59 -10.72
CA ARG A 533 -30.07 7.35 -10.11
C ARG A 533 -29.68 8.83 -9.99
N VAL A 534 -30.68 9.68 -9.78
CA VAL A 534 -30.43 11.06 -9.36
C VAL A 534 -30.15 11.07 -7.85
N LYS A 535 -29.14 11.83 -7.40
CA LYS A 535 -28.75 11.96 -5.99
C LYS A 535 -29.98 12.23 -5.11
N GLY A 536 -30.17 11.42 -4.07
CA GLY A 536 -31.31 11.49 -3.15
C GLY A 536 -32.48 10.55 -3.50
N GLN A 537 -32.50 9.94 -4.69
CA GLN A 537 -33.45 8.87 -5.00
C GLN A 537 -33.03 7.55 -4.33
N SER A 538 -34.01 6.75 -3.92
CA SER A 538 -33.75 5.45 -3.28
C SER A 538 -33.52 4.32 -4.29
N ASN A 539 -34.20 4.39 -5.44
CA ASN A 539 -34.24 3.30 -6.41
C ASN A 539 -33.18 3.52 -7.50
N TRP A 540 -32.52 2.44 -7.90
CA TRP A 540 -31.61 2.43 -9.04
C TRP A 540 -32.39 2.10 -10.31
N ASN A 541 -32.17 2.88 -11.35
CA ASN A 541 -32.58 2.55 -12.71
C ASN A 541 -31.50 1.66 -13.33
N GLU A 542 -31.90 0.64 -14.07
CA GLU A 542 -30.98 -0.27 -14.76
C GLU A 542 -30.99 0.00 -16.26
N ILE A 543 -29.80 0.05 -16.86
CA ILE A 543 -29.60 0.09 -18.31
C ILE A 543 -28.66 -1.05 -18.67
N SER A 544 -29.10 -1.97 -19.53
CA SER A 544 -28.21 -3.00 -20.08
C SER A 544 -27.09 -2.36 -20.90
N MET A 545 -25.86 -2.78 -20.65
CA MET A 545 -24.71 -2.38 -21.45
C MET A 545 -24.57 -3.32 -22.65
N ILE A 546 -24.37 -2.73 -23.83
CA ILE A 546 -24.21 -3.45 -25.09
C ILE A 546 -22.73 -3.64 -25.34
N ASN A 547 -22.32 -4.85 -25.74
CA ASN A 547 -20.97 -5.08 -26.23
C ASN A 547 -20.83 -4.43 -27.61
N ASP A 548 -20.12 -3.31 -27.67
CA ASP A 548 -19.90 -2.54 -28.90
C ASP A 548 -18.82 -3.21 -29.77
N HIS A 549 -17.69 -3.58 -29.16
CA HIS A 549 -16.57 -4.26 -29.81
C HIS A 549 -15.72 -5.05 -28.81
N GLU A 550 -15.41 -6.31 -29.13
CA GLU A 550 -14.61 -7.23 -28.30
C GLU A 550 -15.13 -7.35 -26.86
N ASN A 551 -14.52 -6.61 -25.93
CA ASN A 551 -14.80 -6.61 -24.50
C ASN A 551 -15.20 -5.20 -24.01
N ILE A 552 -15.55 -4.29 -24.92
CA ILE A 552 -15.97 -2.92 -24.61
C ILE A 552 -17.49 -2.88 -24.53
N PHE A 553 -18.00 -2.65 -23.33
CA PHE A 553 -19.42 -2.52 -23.03
C PHE A 553 -19.80 -1.05 -22.88
N VAL A 554 -20.90 -0.65 -23.49
CA VAL A 554 -21.40 0.73 -23.48
C VAL A 554 -22.87 0.82 -23.08
N ALA A 555 -23.21 1.86 -22.32
CA ALA A 555 -24.59 2.27 -22.05
C ALA A 555 -24.69 3.78 -22.05
N GLU A 556 -25.89 4.31 -22.28
CA GLU A 556 -26.14 5.75 -22.32
C GLU A 556 -27.18 6.13 -21.26
N ILE A 557 -26.76 6.90 -20.26
CA ILE A 557 -27.72 7.50 -19.33
C ILE A 557 -28.38 8.67 -20.04
N ILE A 558 -29.69 8.56 -20.30
CA ILE A 558 -30.47 9.60 -20.96
C ILE A 558 -30.71 10.73 -19.98
N ARG A 559 -30.35 11.96 -20.37
CA ARG A 559 -30.65 13.14 -19.57
C ARG A 559 -32.15 13.45 -19.62
N ASP A 560 -32.74 13.80 -18.47
CA ASP A 560 -34.05 14.45 -18.46
C ASP A 560 -33.91 15.89 -18.95
N ALA A 561 -34.43 16.17 -20.15
CA ALA A 561 -34.40 17.50 -20.76
C ALA A 561 -35.14 18.57 -19.93
N ASN A 562 -36.04 18.16 -19.02
CA ASN A 562 -36.75 19.08 -18.13
C ASN A 562 -35.93 19.48 -16.90
N VAL A 563 -34.81 18.79 -16.64
CA VAL A 563 -33.95 19.09 -15.51
C VAL A 563 -32.75 19.93 -15.98
N LEU A 564 -32.66 21.14 -15.43
CA LEU A 564 -31.62 22.11 -15.75
C LEU A 564 -30.26 21.75 -15.16
N HIS A 565 -30.24 21.10 -13.99
CA HIS A 565 -29.05 20.59 -13.33
C HIS A 565 -29.39 19.41 -12.42
N ASP A 566 -28.51 18.41 -12.36
CA ASP A 566 -28.64 17.27 -11.46
C ASP A 566 -27.27 16.65 -11.14
N THR A 567 -27.24 15.85 -10.07
CA THR A 567 -26.13 14.94 -9.76
C THR A 567 -26.58 13.50 -10.00
N ILE A 568 -25.86 12.78 -10.85
CA ILE A 568 -26.09 11.37 -11.15
C ILE A 568 -25.11 10.53 -10.35
N GLU A 569 -25.64 9.51 -9.68
CA GLU A 569 -24.88 8.44 -9.01
C GLU A 569 -25.03 7.17 -9.85
N TYR A 570 -23.95 6.42 -10.06
CA TYR A 570 -23.98 5.19 -10.86
C TYR A 570 -22.91 4.16 -10.47
N TYR A 571 -23.14 2.91 -10.85
CA TYR A 571 -22.17 1.82 -10.78
C TYR A 571 -22.41 0.82 -11.92
N ILE A 572 -21.42 -0.03 -12.19
CA ILE A 572 -21.49 -1.08 -13.21
C ILE A 572 -21.59 -2.43 -12.51
N SER A 573 -22.42 -3.33 -13.05
CA SER A 573 -22.49 -4.74 -12.67
C SER A 573 -22.22 -5.60 -13.89
N ALA A 574 -21.48 -6.69 -13.73
CA ALA A 574 -21.23 -7.65 -14.80
C ALA A 574 -21.32 -9.08 -14.29
N THR A 575 -21.95 -9.95 -15.09
CA THR A 575 -22.07 -11.38 -14.84
C THR A 575 -21.35 -12.15 -15.94
N SER A 576 -20.44 -13.04 -15.56
CA SER A 576 -19.74 -13.92 -16.50
C SER A 576 -20.60 -15.12 -16.92
N ASN A 577 -20.25 -15.78 -18.03
CA ASN A 577 -20.96 -16.98 -18.51
C ASN A 577 -20.88 -18.19 -17.56
N ASN A 578 -19.99 -18.14 -16.57
CA ASN A 578 -19.92 -19.12 -15.48
C ASN A 578 -20.63 -18.66 -14.19
N GLY A 579 -21.43 -17.60 -14.26
CA GLY A 579 -22.40 -17.19 -13.23
C GLY A 579 -21.83 -16.35 -12.08
N LYS A 580 -20.58 -15.89 -12.16
CA LYS A 580 -20.05 -14.94 -11.17
C LYS A 580 -20.56 -13.54 -11.51
N THR A 581 -20.92 -12.76 -10.50
CA THR A 581 -21.31 -11.36 -10.67
C THR A 581 -20.43 -10.49 -9.80
N ILE A 582 -19.88 -9.41 -10.37
CA ILE A 582 -19.18 -8.37 -9.60
C ILE A 582 -19.71 -6.99 -9.97
N THR A 583 -19.40 -6.01 -9.13
CA THR A 583 -19.69 -4.60 -9.40
C THR A 583 -18.43 -3.75 -9.43
N LYS A 584 -18.50 -2.59 -10.11
CA LYS A 584 -17.49 -1.53 -10.06
C LYS A 584 -18.17 -0.21 -9.62
N PRO A 585 -17.82 0.34 -8.45
CA PRO A 585 -16.85 -0.20 -7.47
C PRO A 585 -17.34 -1.50 -6.82
N LEU A 586 -16.42 -2.26 -6.20
CA LEU A 586 -16.74 -3.53 -5.50
C LEU A 586 -17.77 -3.37 -4.37
N THR A 587 -17.88 -2.17 -3.82
CA THR A 587 -18.77 -1.84 -2.70
C THR A 587 -20.17 -1.43 -3.12
N ALA A 588 -20.49 -1.47 -4.42
CA ALA A 588 -21.83 -1.13 -4.89
C ALA A 588 -22.90 -2.10 -4.33
N PRO A 589 -24.13 -1.62 -4.07
CA PRO A 589 -24.63 -0.27 -4.33
C PRO A 589 -24.32 0.75 -3.21
N LYS A 590 -23.57 0.38 -2.16
CA LYS A 590 -23.20 1.31 -1.07
C LYS A 590 -22.18 2.34 -1.57
N GLY A 591 -21.21 1.90 -2.35
CA GLY A 591 -20.30 2.75 -3.10
C GLY A 591 -20.76 2.96 -4.53
N PHE A 592 -20.43 4.12 -5.09
CA PHE A 592 -20.81 4.50 -6.45
C PHE A 592 -19.92 5.63 -6.97
N TYR A 593 -19.87 5.76 -8.29
CA TYR A 593 -19.33 6.94 -8.95
C TYR A 593 -20.41 8.00 -9.06
N TRP A 594 -20.00 9.26 -9.24
CA TRP A 594 -20.94 10.35 -9.41
C TRP A 594 -20.40 11.47 -10.30
N PHE A 595 -21.31 12.13 -11.00
CA PHE A 595 -21.04 13.33 -11.78
C PHE A 595 -22.23 14.28 -11.72
N TYR A 596 -22.04 15.53 -12.12
CA TYR A 596 -23.12 16.52 -12.23
C TYR A 596 -23.12 17.17 -13.61
N HIS A 597 -24.29 17.65 -14.04
CA HIS A 597 -24.49 18.31 -15.33
C HIS A 597 -25.44 19.50 -15.21
N GLY A 598 -25.40 20.42 -16.17
CA GLY A 598 -26.27 21.62 -16.22
C GLY A 598 -25.51 22.95 -16.27
N THR A 599 -26.11 23.99 -16.86
CA THR A 599 -25.48 25.31 -17.07
C THR A 599 -25.29 26.11 -15.78
N ASP A 600 -26.11 25.84 -14.76
CA ASP A 600 -26.03 26.41 -13.40
C ASP A 600 -25.68 25.34 -12.35
N ALA A 601 -25.22 24.17 -12.79
CA ALA A 601 -24.83 23.09 -11.89
C ALA A 601 -23.57 23.54 -11.14
N ILE A 602 -23.80 24.14 -9.97
CA ILE A 602 -22.76 24.42 -9.01
C ILE A 602 -22.17 23.08 -8.66
N ALA A 603 -20.97 22.87 -9.17
CA ALA A 603 -20.09 21.85 -8.70
C ALA A 603 -20.10 21.91 -7.16
N GLU A 604 -20.54 20.85 -6.50
CA GLU A 604 -19.87 20.46 -5.26
C GLU A 604 -18.42 20.12 -5.69
N ILE A 605 -17.63 21.15 -6.03
CA ILE A 605 -16.18 21.05 -6.11
C ILE A 605 -15.82 20.57 -4.71
N PRO A 606 -15.06 19.47 -4.59
CA PRO A 606 -14.58 19.05 -3.29
C PRO A 606 -14.05 20.28 -2.56
N GLU A 607 -14.44 20.43 -1.31
CA GLU A 607 -14.09 21.55 -0.42
C GLU A 607 -12.57 21.82 -0.34
N ASP A 608 -11.73 20.97 -0.95
CA ASP A 608 -10.30 20.90 -0.75
C ASP A 608 -9.53 22.05 -1.39
N ILE A 609 -9.75 22.42 -2.65
CA ILE A 609 -8.91 23.45 -3.29
C ILE A 609 -9.24 24.85 -2.77
N TYR A 610 -10.51 25.17 -2.54
CA TYR A 610 -10.91 26.48 -2.02
C TYR A 610 -10.58 26.64 -0.52
N GLN A 611 -10.66 25.58 0.29
CA GLN A 611 -10.15 25.61 1.67
C GLN A 611 -8.63 25.78 1.72
N VAL A 612 -7.87 25.06 0.89
CA VAL A 612 -6.40 25.16 0.84
C VAL A 612 -5.95 26.57 0.42
N LEU A 613 -6.72 27.24 -0.45
CA LEU A 613 -6.44 28.61 -0.90
C LEU A 613 -7.03 29.70 0.02
N GLY A 614 -7.76 29.34 1.08
CA GLY A 614 -8.43 30.31 1.97
C GLY A 614 -9.54 31.12 1.29
N ILE A 615 -10.12 30.58 0.23
CA ILE A 615 -11.11 31.24 -0.64
C ILE A 615 -12.50 30.81 -0.20
N ASN A 616 -13.38 31.78 0.05
CA ASN A 616 -14.76 31.47 0.38
C ASN A 616 -15.52 31.20 -0.93
N TYR A 617 -16.01 29.97 -1.12
CA TYR A 617 -16.66 29.58 -2.35
C TYR A 617 -17.96 30.37 -2.62
N HIS A 618 -18.71 30.72 -1.57
CA HIS A 618 -19.91 31.55 -1.70
C HIS A 618 -19.58 32.92 -2.29
N ASN A 619 -18.50 33.51 -1.81
CA ASN A 619 -17.95 34.79 -2.27
C ASN A 619 -17.44 34.75 -3.71
N VAL A 620 -17.03 33.57 -4.20
CA VAL A 620 -16.67 33.39 -5.62
C VAL A 620 -17.91 33.34 -6.49
N LEU A 621 -19.01 32.75 -6.02
CA LEU A 621 -20.24 32.57 -6.81
C LEU A 621 -21.03 33.87 -6.96
N THR A 622 -21.20 34.63 -5.88
CA THR A 622 -22.00 35.87 -5.87
C THR A 622 -21.20 37.11 -6.28
N SER A 623 -19.95 36.92 -6.70
CA SER A 623 -19.01 38.01 -6.99
C SER A 623 -19.51 38.87 -8.15
N SER A 624 -19.53 40.19 -7.97
CA SER A 624 -19.72 41.16 -9.05
C SER A 624 -18.42 41.45 -9.84
N LEU A 625 -17.28 40.88 -9.42
CA LEU A 625 -16.02 40.98 -10.16
C LEU A 625 -16.09 40.13 -11.42
N VAL A 626 -15.68 40.71 -12.54
CA VAL A 626 -15.50 40.00 -13.80
C VAL A 626 -14.00 39.79 -14.02
N PHE A 627 -13.59 38.55 -14.29
CA PHE A 627 -12.22 38.21 -14.65
C PHE A 627 -12.25 37.45 -15.98
N GLU A 628 -12.18 38.18 -17.09
CA GLU A 628 -12.53 37.61 -18.40
C GLU A 628 -11.44 36.73 -18.97
N ASN A 629 -10.18 37.16 -19.01
CA ASN A 629 -9.11 36.41 -19.68
C ASN A 629 -7.72 36.64 -19.06
N LEU A 630 -6.88 35.62 -19.23
CA LEU A 630 -5.42 35.62 -19.02
C LEU A 630 -4.77 35.37 -20.38
N TYR A 631 -4.03 36.34 -20.91
CA TYR A 631 -3.40 36.20 -22.21
C TYR A 631 -2.04 36.92 -22.30
N PRO A 632 -0.98 36.29 -22.83
CA PRO A 632 -0.92 34.87 -23.22
C PRO A 632 -1.00 33.94 -22.00
N ASN A 633 -1.51 32.72 -22.22
CA ASN A 633 -1.58 31.64 -21.23
C ASN A 633 -1.53 30.29 -22.00
N PRO A 634 -0.37 29.61 -22.09
CA PRO A 634 0.81 29.79 -21.26
C PRO A 634 1.53 31.14 -21.44
N ALA A 635 2.03 31.69 -20.34
CA ALA A 635 2.78 32.94 -20.30
C ALA A 635 4.29 32.63 -20.19
N ASN A 636 5.11 33.36 -20.95
CA ASN A 636 6.56 33.31 -20.81
C ASN A 636 7.01 34.53 -19.97
N ASP A 637 7.19 35.70 -20.58
CA ASP A 637 7.66 36.90 -19.87
C ASP A 637 6.58 37.64 -19.08
N LYS A 638 5.35 37.65 -19.61
CA LYS A 638 4.22 38.41 -19.04
C LYS A 638 2.87 37.83 -19.47
N THR A 639 1.84 38.14 -18.69
CA THR A 639 0.42 37.90 -19.04
C THR A 639 -0.42 39.13 -18.73
N HIS A 640 -1.58 39.25 -19.38
CA HIS A 640 -2.54 40.32 -19.18
C HIS A 640 -3.81 39.77 -18.55
N LEU A 641 -4.30 40.45 -17.51
CA LEU A 641 -5.57 40.18 -16.85
C LEU A 641 -6.57 41.25 -17.26
N LEU A 642 -7.73 40.85 -17.75
CA LEU A 642 -8.86 41.75 -17.96
C LEU A 642 -9.81 41.62 -16.77
N VAL A 643 -9.93 42.69 -15.99
CA VAL A 643 -10.72 42.70 -14.77
C VAL A 643 -11.64 43.92 -14.75
N SER A 644 -12.90 43.73 -14.38
CA SER A 644 -13.86 44.82 -14.09
C SER A 644 -14.69 44.49 -12.86
N ASN A 645 -15.41 45.48 -12.35
CA ASN A 645 -16.41 45.29 -11.30
C ASN A 645 -17.63 46.16 -11.61
N GLU A 646 -18.83 45.71 -11.24
CA GLU A 646 -20.06 46.50 -11.42
C GLU A 646 -20.06 47.80 -10.58
N HIS A 647 -19.25 47.83 -9.52
CA HIS A 647 -19.10 48.98 -8.63
C HIS A 647 -17.62 49.27 -8.32
N SER A 648 -17.30 50.55 -8.13
CA SER A 648 -15.94 50.93 -7.77
C SER A 648 -15.53 50.32 -6.43
N SER A 649 -14.38 49.64 -6.42
CA SER A 649 -13.89 48.88 -5.27
C SER A 649 -12.37 48.82 -5.25
N ASN A 650 -11.79 48.70 -4.06
CA ASN A 650 -10.39 48.34 -3.92
C ASN A 650 -10.27 46.82 -4.06
N VAL A 651 -9.41 46.38 -4.97
CA VAL A 651 -9.20 44.98 -5.33
C VAL A 651 -7.76 44.59 -5.03
N GLN A 652 -7.62 43.39 -4.47
CA GLN A 652 -6.36 42.71 -4.21
C GLN A 652 -6.20 41.57 -5.23
N LEU A 653 -5.06 41.54 -5.91
CA LEU A 653 -4.63 40.49 -6.82
C LEU A 653 -3.52 39.69 -6.14
N LYS A 654 -3.69 38.37 -6.07
CA LYS A 654 -2.70 37.42 -5.58
C LYS A 654 -2.40 36.38 -6.64
N VAL A 655 -1.14 35.95 -6.73
CA VAL A 655 -0.77 34.76 -7.50
C VAL A 655 -0.24 33.73 -6.52
N LEU A 656 -0.85 32.55 -6.55
CA LEU A 656 -0.53 31.42 -5.71
C LEU A 656 0.05 30.32 -6.60
N ASN A 657 1.10 29.63 -6.16
CA ASN A 657 1.53 28.41 -6.84
C ASN A 657 0.55 27.25 -6.56
N ILE A 658 0.74 26.08 -7.17
CA ILE A 658 -0.11 24.90 -6.94
C ILE A 658 -0.18 24.45 -5.47
N LEU A 659 0.77 24.88 -4.64
CA LEU A 659 0.85 24.56 -3.21
C LEU A 659 0.10 25.57 -2.33
N GLY A 660 -0.51 26.60 -2.94
CA GLY A 660 -1.20 27.69 -2.25
C GLY A 660 -0.26 28.76 -1.68
N GLN A 661 1.02 28.75 -2.00
CA GLN A 661 1.97 29.77 -1.54
C GLN A 661 1.88 31.02 -2.42
N MET A 662 1.84 32.18 -1.79
CA MET A 662 1.79 33.48 -2.48
C MET A 662 3.15 33.85 -3.05
N VAL A 663 3.19 34.01 -4.37
CA VAL A 663 4.40 34.42 -5.12
C VAL A 663 4.30 35.85 -5.64
N TYR A 664 3.09 36.43 -5.63
CA TYR A 664 2.85 37.81 -6.04
C TYR A 664 1.61 38.37 -5.35
N GLU A 665 1.67 39.65 -5.01
CA GLU A 665 0.54 40.41 -4.48
C GLU A 665 0.58 41.85 -5.02
N ASN A 666 -0.59 42.38 -5.37
CA ASN A 666 -0.77 43.78 -5.73
C ASN A 666 -2.18 44.25 -5.38
N SER A 667 -2.35 45.54 -5.11
CA SER A 667 -3.64 46.14 -4.80
C SER A 667 -3.87 47.37 -5.68
N PHE A 668 -5.07 47.47 -6.25
CA PHE A 668 -5.45 48.57 -7.13
C PHE A 668 -6.94 48.86 -6.98
N LYS A 669 -7.38 49.99 -7.54
CA LYS A 669 -8.79 50.38 -7.54
C LYS A 669 -9.39 50.03 -8.90
N LEU A 670 -10.53 49.34 -8.88
CA LEU A 670 -11.39 49.18 -10.06
C LEU A 670 -12.52 50.21 -10.02
N ASP A 671 -12.93 50.66 -11.19
CA ASP A 671 -14.17 51.38 -11.44
C ASP A 671 -15.12 50.50 -12.29
N ASP A 672 -16.17 51.09 -12.85
CA ASP A 672 -17.14 50.40 -13.72
C ASP A 672 -16.60 50.12 -15.13
N THR A 673 -15.29 50.32 -15.37
CA THR A 673 -14.62 50.05 -16.64
C THR A 673 -13.70 48.83 -16.57
N ILE A 674 -13.47 48.20 -17.73
CA ILE A 674 -12.51 47.09 -17.84
C ILE A 674 -11.09 47.64 -17.70
N THR A 675 -10.40 47.16 -16.67
CA THR A 675 -8.99 47.45 -16.42
C THR A 675 -8.12 46.31 -16.92
N ILE A 676 -7.07 46.65 -17.69
CA ILE A 676 -6.06 45.69 -18.13
C ILE A 676 -4.86 45.78 -17.21
N ILE A 677 -4.52 44.66 -16.55
CA ILE A 677 -3.38 44.57 -15.64
C ILE A 677 -2.32 43.72 -16.32
N GLN A 678 -1.10 44.24 -16.41
CA GLN A 678 0.05 43.47 -16.88
C GLN A 678 0.77 42.84 -15.69
N LEU A 679 0.82 41.51 -15.66
CA LEU A 679 1.57 40.73 -14.67
C LEU A 679 2.89 40.28 -15.31
N GLN A 680 4.03 40.65 -14.72
CA GLN A 680 5.33 40.11 -15.12
C GLN A 680 5.47 38.69 -14.56
N THR A 681 5.80 37.74 -15.42
CA THR A 681 5.91 36.32 -15.06
C THR A 681 7.32 35.77 -15.26
N SER A 682 8.26 36.58 -15.76
CA SER A 682 9.67 36.21 -16.00
C SER A 682 10.44 35.74 -14.75
N SER A 683 9.98 36.11 -13.56
CA SER A 683 10.56 35.65 -12.28
C SER A 683 9.85 34.44 -11.67
N PHE A 684 8.78 33.95 -12.30
CA PHE A 684 8.07 32.76 -11.85
C PHE A 684 8.78 31.51 -12.39
N SER A 685 8.60 30.36 -11.74
CA SER A 685 9.12 29.10 -12.26
C SER A 685 8.12 28.52 -13.27
N ASN A 686 8.57 27.66 -14.18
CA ASN A 686 7.65 26.91 -15.04
C ASN A 686 6.67 26.11 -14.18
N GLY A 687 5.38 26.17 -14.51
CA GLY A 687 4.35 25.48 -13.74
C GLY A 687 2.98 26.14 -13.79
N LEU A 688 2.05 25.56 -13.03
CA LEU A 688 0.68 26.06 -12.90
C LEU A 688 0.55 26.97 -11.67
N TYR A 689 -0.19 28.06 -11.82
CA TYR A 689 -0.47 29.04 -10.80
C TYR A 689 -1.97 29.35 -10.76
N HIS A 690 -2.44 29.80 -9.60
CA HIS A 690 -3.77 30.33 -9.38
C HIS A 690 -3.69 31.84 -9.20
N VAL A 691 -4.38 32.57 -10.06
CA VAL A 691 -4.53 34.02 -9.99
C VAL A 691 -5.85 34.31 -9.30
N VAL A 692 -5.79 34.92 -8.12
CA VAL A 692 -6.94 35.23 -7.27
C VAL A 692 -7.12 36.74 -7.24
N ILE A 693 -8.34 37.20 -7.53
CA ILE A 693 -8.73 38.59 -7.28
C ILE A 693 -9.82 38.63 -6.22
N SER A 694 -9.74 39.60 -5.31
CA SER A 694 -10.72 39.80 -4.25
C SER A 694 -10.95 41.26 -3.95
N ASP A 695 -12.18 41.68 -3.67
CA ASP A 695 -12.48 43.04 -3.22
C ASP A 695 -12.84 43.10 -1.72
N ASN A 696 -12.93 44.31 -1.20
CA ASN A 696 -13.26 44.56 0.21
C ASN A 696 -14.72 44.25 0.58
N ASN A 697 -15.60 44.02 -0.41
CA ASN A 697 -17.00 43.67 -0.21
C ASN A 697 -17.20 42.15 -0.13
N GLY A 698 -16.10 41.40 -0.17
CA GLY A 698 -16.10 39.94 -0.08
C GLY A 698 -16.18 39.27 -1.44
N ASN A 699 -16.24 39.98 -2.57
CA ASN A 699 -16.29 39.36 -3.89
C ASN A 699 -14.93 38.73 -4.23
N GLN A 700 -14.93 37.51 -4.80
CA GLN A 700 -13.70 36.80 -5.18
C GLN A 700 -13.81 36.18 -6.59
N ARG A 701 -12.69 36.03 -7.31
CA ARG A 701 -12.59 35.21 -8.55
C ARG A 701 -11.21 34.57 -8.65
N VAL A 702 -11.14 33.42 -9.33
CA VAL A 702 -9.91 32.65 -9.51
C VAL A 702 -9.76 32.22 -10.97
N LYS A 703 -8.55 32.36 -11.55
CA LYS A 703 -8.17 31.76 -12.83
C LYS A 703 -6.85 31.03 -12.78
N LYS A 704 -6.66 30.07 -13.69
CA LYS A 704 -5.41 29.31 -13.85
C LYS A 704 -4.46 30.05 -14.79
N LEU A 705 -3.22 30.22 -14.37
CA LEU A 705 -2.12 30.77 -15.15
C LEU A 705 -1.03 29.70 -15.30
N MET A 706 -0.67 29.37 -16.53
CA MET A 706 0.45 28.47 -16.83
C MET A 706 1.66 29.30 -17.22
N ILE A 707 2.82 29.01 -16.62
CA ILE A 707 4.10 29.63 -16.96
C ILE A 707 4.98 28.63 -17.71
N GLN A 708 5.52 29.06 -18.84
CA GLN A 708 6.42 28.28 -19.69
C GLN A 708 7.48 29.20 -20.33
N HIS A 709 8.69 29.17 -19.78
CA HIS A 709 9.88 29.87 -20.27
C HIS A 709 10.57 29.18 -21.44
#